data_AF-A0A0W0F319-F1
#
_entry.id   AF-A0A0W0F319-F1
#
_cell.length_a   1.000
_cell.length_b   1.000
_cell.length_c   1.000
_cell.angle_alpha   90.00
_cell.angle_beta   90.00
_cell.angle_gamma   90.00
#
_symmetry.space_group_name_H-M   'P 1'
#
loop_
_entity.id
_entity.type
_entity.pdbx_description
1 polymer ?
#
loop_
_entity_poly.entity_id
_entity_poly.type
_entity_poly.pdbx_seq_one_letter_code
_entity_poly.pdbx_strand_id
1 'polypeptide(L)'
;MARTGPPCTIVIKLGTSSIVHEETHQPLLSTLSSVVETVVHLRSQGHKVVLVSSGAIGVGLKRMNIPSRPKSLSGKQALAAIGQGRLIALWDDLFGHLEQPIAQILITRGDISDRTRYLNAVNTLKELLSMGVVPIVNENDTISVSEIKFGDNDTLSAITSSMIHADYLFLLTDVDGLYTANPRKDPSSELIEVVTSIPAIRSKVSTKTLGSSLGTGGMETKIIAAEIATGAGVTTIITSSKRPENIFGIIQYHNSLKVNAPSELISETSPSEASAALPRPPHTVFTPLLLPMRDLKAWTSHTLFPAGSVIVDGGAHRVLSRRESGGRLLAAGVVGVIGAFASGQAVRICALKGGATASSSDDIPEATISAQSTRPSSPIGRSSSEPLSRSGSSGDLNDSAQITQAEQERLTEDDVIEVGRGLANYNSEQISKVKGLNSSRMPKVLGYADSEYVVENITIRIMYHNSSIRILAGNSHPELAQAVAERLNVPLVRCTVRKFSNGEIDVKIFESVREEDVFIIQSGSSDANDNLMELLILISACKTASARRITAVIPCYPYARMDKKDKSRAPITAKLVANMLVVAGCDHVITTDLHASQIQGFFDIPVDNLYSEPLMLSYIKWKIPEWRNSIIVSPDAGGAKRTTAIADKLGVEFALIHRKRDGKADNAPERMEILVGDVKDKVAILVDDMIDTGKTLTLAAKTLHEKGARTSAHLASNPGLLSETNLSLIDDLPIEQLVVTNTIPQTKNKSACSKLTVIDVSPIIAESIRRMHNGESISLLFGPWAESGSVELS
;
A
#
# COMPACT_ATOMS: atom_id res chain seq x y z
N MET A 1 0.21 -23.65 32.06
CA MET A 1 1.26 -23.94 31.04
C MET A 1 1.78 -22.62 30.50
N ALA A 2 3.09 -22.51 30.29
CA ALA A 2 3.79 -21.26 30.03
C ALA A 2 3.41 -20.62 28.66
N ARG A 3 3.42 -19.28 28.63
CA ARG A 3 3.09 -18.43 27.47
C ARG A 3 4.13 -18.61 26.36
N THR A 4 3.70 -18.98 25.14
CA THR A 4 4.60 -19.32 24.01
C THR A 4 4.86 -18.14 23.05
N GLY A 5 5.01 -16.91 23.57
CA GLY A 5 5.30 -15.70 22.80
C GLY A 5 4.41 -14.48 23.13
N PRO A 6 4.65 -13.31 22.50
CA PRO A 6 3.82 -12.12 22.68
C PRO A 6 2.38 -12.33 22.14
N PRO A 7 1.38 -11.61 22.67
CA PRO A 7 -0.01 -11.78 22.27
C PRO A 7 -0.24 -11.20 20.87
N CYS A 8 -0.53 -12.06 19.91
CA CYS A 8 -0.93 -11.70 18.55
C CYS A 8 -2.45 -11.47 18.39
N THR A 9 -2.82 -10.67 17.39
CA THR A 9 -4.17 -10.57 16.81
C THR A 9 -4.24 -11.45 15.56
N ILE A 10 -5.22 -12.35 15.50
CA ILE A 10 -5.29 -13.45 14.53
C ILE A 10 -6.67 -13.45 13.88
N VAL A 11 -6.70 -13.49 12.54
CA VAL A 11 -7.92 -13.78 11.77
C VAL A 11 -7.81 -15.20 11.23
N ILE A 12 -8.84 -16.01 11.45
CA ILE A 12 -8.94 -17.38 10.94
C ILE A 12 -10.13 -17.46 10.00
N LYS A 13 -9.89 -17.87 8.76
CA LYS A 13 -10.93 -18.02 7.74
C LYS A 13 -11.23 -19.49 7.47
N LEU A 14 -12.50 -19.85 7.50
CA LEU A 14 -13.01 -21.18 7.14
C LEU A 14 -13.83 -21.12 5.85
N GLY A 15 -13.51 -21.97 4.88
CA GLY A 15 -14.34 -22.17 3.69
C GLY A 15 -15.54 -23.08 3.95
N THR A 16 -16.54 -23.03 3.06
CA THR A 16 -17.74 -23.89 3.12
C THR A 16 -17.38 -25.37 3.21
N SER A 17 -16.38 -25.83 2.46
CA SER A 17 -15.90 -27.22 2.46
C SER A 17 -15.26 -27.68 3.77
N SER A 18 -14.87 -26.73 4.64
CA SER A 18 -14.36 -27.01 5.98
C SER A 18 -15.45 -27.00 7.05
N ILE A 19 -16.66 -26.54 6.71
CA ILE A 19 -17.78 -26.37 7.62
C ILE A 19 -18.86 -27.41 7.35
N VAL A 20 -19.16 -27.70 6.08
CA VAL A 20 -20.16 -28.69 5.67
C VAL A 20 -19.57 -29.70 4.68
N HIS A 21 -20.06 -30.93 4.76
CA HIS A 21 -19.73 -31.97 3.80
C HIS A 21 -20.29 -31.65 2.41
N GLU A 22 -19.53 -31.94 1.35
CA GLU A 22 -19.88 -31.58 -0.03
C GLU A 22 -21.21 -32.22 -0.49
N GLU A 23 -21.39 -33.52 -0.26
CA GLU A 23 -22.59 -34.23 -0.73
C GLU A 23 -23.79 -34.16 0.23
N THR A 24 -23.57 -34.40 1.52
CA THR A 24 -24.66 -34.55 2.50
C THR A 24 -25.11 -33.23 3.11
N HIS A 25 -24.35 -32.15 2.89
CA HIS A 25 -24.49 -30.82 3.51
C HIS A 25 -24.49 -30.84 5.05
N GLN A 26 -24.06 -31.96 5.67
CA GLN A 26 -23.98 -32.06 7.13
C GLN A 26 -22.80 -31.24 7.66
N PRO A 27 -22.96 -30.53 8.79
CA PRO A 27 -21.84 -29.87 9.45
C PRO A 27 -20.73 -30.86 9.82
N LEU A 28 -19.48 -30.49 9.55
CA LEU A 28 -18.29 -31.26 9.90
C LEU A 28 -17.93 -31.01 11.37
N LEU A 29 -18.71 -31.59 12.29
CA LEU A 29 -18.61 -31.30 13.72
C LEU A 29 -17.21 -31.55 14.30
N SER A 30 -16.47 -32.55 13.82
CA SER A 30 -15.09 -32.80 14.26
C SER A 30 -14.16 -31.65 13.93
N THR A 31 -14.22 -31.15 12.69
CA THR A 31 -13.42 -29.99 12.26
C THR A 31 -13.84 -28.72 13.00
N LEU A 32 -15.14 -28.47 13.13
CA LEU A 32 -15.65 -27.29 13.83
C LEU A 32 -15.23 -27.29 15.31
N SER A 33 -15.38 -28.43 16.01
CA SER A 33 -14.97 -28.57 17.41
C SER A 33 -13.48 -28.35 17.58
N SER A 34 -12.66 -28.94 16.70
CA SER A 34 -11.20 -28.76 16.72
C SER A 34 -10.78 -27.30 16.49
N VAL A 35 -11.50 -26.57 15.62
CA VAL A 35 -11.27 -25.12 15.44
C VAL A 35 -11.67 -24.35 16.70
N VAL A 36 -12.82 -24.66 17.32
CA VAL A 36 -13.26 -24.02 18.56
C VAL A 36 -12.25 -24.23 19.69
N GLU A 37 -11.79 -25.47 19.90
CA GLU A 37 -10.73 -25.79 20.87
C GLU A 37 -9.45 -25.00 20.58
N THR A 38 -9.04 -24.90 19.32
CA THR A 38 -7.88 -24.12 18.89
C THR A 38 -8.06 -22.63 19.21
N VAL A 39 -9.22 -22.05 18.89
CA VAL A 39 -9.52 -20.63 19.15
C VAL A 39 -9.53 -20.33 20.65
N VAL A 40 -10.19 -21.18 21.45
CA VAL A 40 -10.23 -21.02 22.92
C VAL A 40 -8.85 -21.18 23.52
N HIS A 41 -8.03 -22.11 23.02
CA HIS A 41 -6.66 -22.25 23.47
C HIS A 41 -5.80 -21.02 23.12
N LEU A 42 -5.90 -20.48 21.89
CA LEU A 42 -5.23 -19.22 21.51
C LEU A 42 -5.66 -18.06 22.43
N ARG A 43 -6.96 -17.95 22.71
CA ARG A 43 -7.52 -16.96 23.64
C ARG A 43 -6.94 -17.11 25.05
N SER A 44 -6.81 -18.33 25.56
CA SER A 44 -6.21 -18.61 26.88
C SER A 44 -4.74 -18.20 26.97
N GLN A 45 -4.03 -18.12 25.85
CA GLN A 45 -2.66 -17.61 25.75
C GLN A 45 -2.57 -16.07 25.61
N GLY A 46 -3.72 -15.39 25.61
CA GLY A 46 -3.83 -13.93 25.49
C GLY A 46 -3.95 -13.42 24.05
N HIS A 47 -4.09 -14.30 23.05
CA HIS A 47 -4.32 -13.88 21.67
C HIS A 47 -5.72 -13.28 21.48
N LYS A 48 -5.84 -12.35 20.54
CA LYS A 48 -7.12 -11.82 20.06
C LYS A 48 -7.48 -12.55 18.78
N VAL A 49 -8.66 -13.15 18.70
CA VAL A 49 -9.02 -14.02 17.57
C VAL A 49 -10.35 -13.59 16.96
N VAL A 50 -10.38 -13.46 15.64
CA VAL A 50 -11.59 -13.24 14.84
C VAL A 50 -11.77 -14.41 13.89
N LEU A 51 -12.98 -14.95 13.82
CA LEU A 51 -13.33 -16.03 12.89
C LEU A 51 -14.12 -15.48 11.70
N VAL A 52 -13.70 -15.80 10.49
CA VAL A 52 -14.43 -15.47 9.25
C VAL A 52 -14.98 -16.77 8.69
N SER A 53 -16.31 -16.93 8.78
CA SER A 53 -16.97 -18.22 8.58
C SER A 53 -17.86 -18.20 7.34
N SER A 54 -17.64 -19.11 6.39
CA SER A 54 -18.56 -19.37 5.27
C SER A 54 -19.68 -20.35 5.65
N GLY A 55 -20.36 -20.94 4.67
CA GLY A 55 -21.21 -22.12 4.90
C GLY A 55 -22.68 -21.85 5.19
N ALA A 56 -23.13 -20.59 5.29
CA ALA A 56 -24.54 -20.25 5.52
C ALA A 56 -25.47 -20.95 4.52
N ILE A 57 -25.20 -20.85 3.22
CA ILE A 57 -25.98 -21.53 2.19
C ILE A 57 -25.92 -23.06 2.32
N GLY A 58 -24.76 -23.63 2.66
CA GLY A 58 -24.61 -25.08 2.85
C GLY A 58 -25.47 -25.60 4.01
N VAL A 59 -25.46 -24.89 5.13
CA VAL A 59 -26.33 -25.17 6.27
C VAL A 59 -27.81 -25.00 5.89
N GLY A 60 -28.13 -23.97 5.09
CA GLY A 60 -29.47 -23.73 4.56
C GLY A 60 -29.97 -24.85 3.66
N LEU A 61 -29.13 -25.37 2.76
CA LEU A 61 -29.43 -26.52 1.91
C LEU A 61 -29.81 -27.74 2.72
N LYS A 62 -29.01 -28.06 3.76
CA LYS A 62 -29.31 -29.17 4.65
C LYS A 62 -30.62 -28.95 5.40
N ARG A 63 -30.82 -27.75 5.93
CA ARG A 63 -32.01 -27.40 6.73
C ARG A 63 -33.30 -27.55 5.92
N MET A 64 -33.25 -27.16 4.65
CA MET A 64 -34.39 -27.24 3.74
C MET A 64 -34.47 -28.57 2.97
N ASN A 65 -33.54 -29.49 3.21
CA ASN A 65 -33.39 -30.75 2.48
C ASN A 65 -33.35 -30.56 0.95
N ILE A 66 -32.67 -29.51 0.50
CA ILE A 66 -32.50 -29.19 -0.92
C ILE A 66 -31.18 -29.83 -1.40
N PRO A 67 -31.21 -30.62 -2.49
CA PRO A 67 -30.05 -31.42 -2.89
C PRO A 67 -28.91 -30.58 -3.47
N SER A 68 -29.22 -29.49 -4.16
CA SER A 68 -28.25 -28.69 -4.88
C SER A 68 -28.51 -27.19 -4.74
N ARG A 69 -27.43 -26.42 -4.87
CA ARG A 69 -27.47 -24.96 -4.73
C ARG A 69 -28.40 -24.33 -5.79
N PRO A 70 -29.35 -23.45 -5.39
CA PRO A 70 -30.19 -22.73 -6.34
C PRO A 70 -29.40 -21.90 -7.34
N LYS A 71 -29.90 -21.80 -8.57
CA LYS A 71 -29.32 -20.94 -9.60
C LYS A 71 -29.66 -19.47 -9.41
N SER A 72 -30.89 -19.18 -8.97
CA SER A 72 -31.36 -17.80 -8.74
C SER A 72 -30.68 -17.16 -7.54
N LEU A 73 -30.38 -15.87 -7.66
CA LEU A 73 -29.82 -15.07 -6.56
C LEU A 73 -30.76 -15.08 -5.35
N SER A 74 -32.05 -14.81 -5.56
CA SER A 74 -33.07 -14.83 -4.50
C SER A 74 -33.14 -16.17 -3.77
N GLY A 75 -32.97 -17.29 -4.47
CA GLY A 75 -32.91 -18.62 -3.86
C GLY A 75 -31.67 -18.80 -2.97
N LYS A 76 -30.52 -18.29 -3.40
CA LYS A 76 -29.29 -18.30 -2.59
C LYS A 76 -29.41 -17.39 -1.37
N GLN A 77 -29.96 -16.18 -1.52
CA GLN A 77 -30.17 -15.24 -0.43
C GLN A 77 -31.14 -15.81 0.61
N ALA A 78 -32.25 -16.42 0.17
CA ALA A 78 -33.20 -17.08 1.07
C ALA A 78 -32.54 -18.24 1.85
N LEU A 79 -31.73 -19.07 1.19
CA LEU A 79 -31.01 -20.14 1.87
C LEU A 79 -29.91 -19.63 2.80
N ALA A 80 -29.22 -18.55 2.43
CA ALA A 80 -28.25 -17.93 3.30
C ALA A 80 -28.91 -17.35 4.56
N ALA A 81 -30.07 -16.69 4.43
CA ALA A 81 -30.84 -16.19 5.57
C ALA A 81 -31.29 -17.33 6.50
N ILE A 82 -31.83 -18.43 5.94
CA ILE A 82 -32.22 -19.62 6.71
C ILE A 82 -31.01 -20.27 7.40
N GLY A 83 -29.91 -20.41 6.67
CA GLY A 83 -28.74 -21.12 7.12
C GLY A 83 -27.86 -20.31 8.08
N GLN A 84 -27.81 -18.98 7.95
CA GLN A 84 -27.00 -18.10 8.80
C GLN A 84 -27.45 -18.16 10.26
N GLY A 85 -28.77 -18.16 10.52
CA GLY A 85 -29.31 -18.33 11.87
C GLY A 85 -28.92 -19.66 12.50
N ARG A 86 -28.88 -20.75 11.71
CA ARG A 86 -28.45 -22.06 12.20
C ARG A 86 -26.93 -22.17 12.33
N LEU A 87 -26.18 -21.53 11.44
CA LEU A 87 -24.72 -21.50 11.48
C LEU A 87 -24.22 -20.77 12.72
N ILE A 88 -24.78 -19.60 13.04
CA ILE A 88 -24.38 -18.88 14.25
C ILE A 88 -24.79 -19.62 15.52
N ALA A 89 -25.97 -20.24 15.56
CA ALA A 89 -26.37 -21.08 16.68
C ALA A 89 -25.43 -22.28 16.87
N LEU A 90 -24.96 -22.90 15.79
CA LEU A 90 -23.98 -23.97 15.87
C LEU A 90 -22.64 -23.48 16.44
N TRP A 91 -22.17 -22.30 16.03
CA TRP A 91 -20.98 -21.69 16.62
C TRP A 91 -21.20 -21.38 18.11
N ASP A 92 -22.33 -20.79 18.46
CA ASP A 92 -22.68 -20.43 19.84
C ASP A 92 -22.74 -21.66 20.75
N ASP A 93 -23.38 -22.75 20.29
CA ASP A 93 -23.44 -24.02 21.01
C ASP A 93 -22.02 -24.58 21.25
N LEU A 94 -21.18 -24.63 20.22
CA LEU A 94 -19.83 -25.19 20.31
C LEU A 94 -18.91 -24.36 21.20
N PHE A 95 -18.90 -23.03 21.04
CA PHE A 95 -18.11 -22.13 21.88
C PHE A 95 -18.65 -22.04 23.32
N GLY A 96 -19.97 -22.13 23.49
CA GLY A 96 -20.66 -22.12 24.78
C GLY A 96 -20.28 -23.30 25.67
N HIS A 97 -20.00 -24.47 25.10
CA HIS A 97 -19.44 -25.61 25.85
C HIS A 97 -18.08 -25.32 26.50
N LEU A 98 -17.35 -24.32 26.02
CA LEU A 98 -16.06 -23.87 26.56
C LEU A 98 -16.16 -22.47 27.22
N GLU A 99 -17.37 -22.02 27.54
CA GLU A 99 -17.66 -20.73 28.18
C GLU A 99 -17.07 -19.51 27.45
N GLN A 100 -16.85 -19.61 26.13
CA GLN A 100 -16.31 -18.53 25.31
C GLN A 100 -17.45 -17.77 24.62
N PRO A 101 -17.74 -16.51 24.99
CA PRO A 101 -18.76 -15.72 24.30
C PRO A 101 -18.34 -15.41 22.86
N ILE A 102 -19.31 -15.43 21.95
CA ILE A 102 -19.16 -15.02 20.56
C ILE A 102 -20.06 -13.84 20.21
N ALA A 103 -19.76 -13.15 19.11
CA ALA A 103 -20.62 -12.11 18.56
C ALA A 103 -20.73 -12.25 17.05
N GLN A 104 -21.95 -12.21 16.53
CA GLN A 104 -22.19 -12.22 15.09
C GLN A 104 -21.91 -10.86 14.48
N ILE A 105 -21.14 -10.84 13.39
CA ILE A 105 -20.92 -9.65 12.56
C ILE A 105 -21.29 -9.99 11.12
N LEU A 106 -22.26 -9.27 10.58
CA LEU A 106 -22.66 -9.35 9.18
C LEU A 106 -22.30 -8.05 8.49
N ILE A 107 -21.49 -8.15 7.43
CA ILE A 107 -21.00 -6.97 6.70
C ILE A 107 -21.05 -7.22 5.20
N THR A 108 -21.25 -6.17 4.42
CA THR A 108 -21.20 -6.21 2.95
C THR A 108 -20.02 -5.41 2.42
N ARG A 109 -19.68 -5.61 1.16
CA ARG A 109 -18.73 -4.71 0.46
C ARG A 109 -19.17 -3.26 0.49
N GLY A 110 -20.47 -2.99 0.40
CA GLY A 110 -21.03 -1.64 0.48
C GLY A 110 -20.78 -0.95 1.83
N ASP A 111 -20.68 -1.71 2.92
CA ASP A 111 -20.33 -1.20 4.25
C ASP A 111 -18.85 -0.85 4.35
N ILE A 112 -18.01 -1.61 3.67
CA ILE A 112 -16.55 -1.41 3.64
C ILE A 112 -16.19 -0.18 2.79
N SER A 113 -16.90 0.06 1.68
CA SER A 113 -16.65 1.20 0.80
C SER A 113 -17.05 2.55 1.40
N ASP A 114 -17.97 2.56 2.35
CA ASP A 114 -18.37 3.79 3.05
C ASP A 114 -17.47 4.05 4.27
N ARG A 115 -16.91 5.27 4.39
CA ARG A 115 -15.93 5.57 5.44
C ARG A 115 -16.53 5.46 6.84
N THR A 116 -17.76 5.94 7.00
CA THR A 116 -18.42 5.97 8.31
C THR A 116 -18.81 4.57 8.74
N ARG A 117 -19.41 3.78 7.83
CA ARG A 117 -19.75 2.38 8.10
C ARG A 117 -18.51 1.53 8.36
N TYR A 118 -17.43 1.75 7.60
CA TYR A 118 -16.14 1.11 7.84
C TYR A 118 -15.60 1.40 9.24
N LEU A 119 -15.53 2.68 9.65
CA LEU A 119 -15.03 3.05 10.98
C LEU A 119 -15.90 2.49 12.11
N ASN A 120 -17.23 2.45 11.92
CA ASN A 120 -18.14 1.84 12.88
C ASN A 120 -17.89 0.33 13.03
N ALA A 121 -17.66 -0.38 11.92
CA ALA A 121 -17.31 -1.80 11.95
C ALA A 121 -15.97 -2.05 12.66
N VAL A 122 -14.95 -1.23 12.37
CA VAL A 122 -13.63 -1.28 13.04
C VAL A 122 -13.78 -1.08 14.55
N ASN A 123 -14.52 -0.04 14.99
CA ASN A 123 -14.71 0.24 16.41
C ASN A 123 -15.46 -0.91 17.10
N THR A 124 -16.50 -1.44 16.48
CA THR A 124 -17.26 -2.59 16.99
C THR A 124 -16.36 -3.81 17.18
N LEU A 125 -15.55 -4.16 16.17
CA LEU A 125 -14.63 -5.29 16.25
C LEU A 125 -13.58 -5.07 17.36
N LYS A 126 -13.04 -3.86 17.50
CA LYS A 126 -12.07 -3.54 18.55
C LYS A 126 -12.67 -3.69 19.96
N GLU A 127 -13.90 -3.24 20.15
CA GLU A 127 -14.59 -3.34 21.44
C GLU A 127 -14.97 -4.80 21.76
N LEU A 128 -15.42 -5.58 20.79
CA LEU A 128 -15.66 -7.02 21.00
C LEU A 128 -14.39 -7.74 21.46
N LEU A 129 -13.25 -7.42 20.84
CA LEU A 129 -11.96 -8.00 21.21
C LEU A 129 -11.45 -7.51 22.57
N SER A 130 -11.76 -6.28 23.01
CA SER A 130 -11.41 -5.79 24.35
C SER A 130 -12.25 -6.48 25.43
N MET A 131 -13.53 -6.76 25.15
CA MET A 131 -14.43 -7.54 26.01
C MET A 131 -14.09 -9.05 26.06
N GLY A 132 -13.13 -9.50 25.24
CA GLY A 132 -12.72 -10.90 25.18
C GLY A 132 -13.70 -11.83 24.45
N VAL A 133 -14.64 -11.26 23.72
CA VAL A 133 -15.59 -11.95 22.84
C VAL A 133 -14.90 -12.33 21.53
N VAL A 134 -15.25 -13.48 20.96
CA VAL A 134 -14.75 -13.90 19.62
C VAL A 134 -15.76 -13.45 18.55
N PRO A 135 -15.42 -12.48 17.68
CA PRO A 135 -16.29 -12.09 16.59
C PRO A 135 -16.34 -13.18 15.51
N ILE A 136 -17.54 -13.56 15.09
CA ILE A 136 -17.82 -14.44 13.97
C ILE A 136 -18.35 -13.60 12.81
N VAL A 137 -17.44 -13.28 11.88
CA VAL A 137 -17.70 -12.43 10.72
C VAL A 137 -18.16 -13.28 9.55
N ASN A 138 -19.24 -12.87 8.90
CA ASN A 138 -19.67 -13.43 7.61
C ASN A 138 -20.22 -12.30 6.72
N GLU A 139 -20.29 -12.56 5.42
CA GLU A 139 -20.99 -11.68 4.50
C GLU A 139 -22.49 -11.65 4.81
N ASN A 140 -23.10 -10.46 4.73
CA ASN A 140 -24.55 -10.34 4.77
C ASN A 140 -25.17 -10.71 3.42
N ASP A 141 -25.19 -12.02 3.12
CA ASP A 141 -25.72 -12.58 1.87
C ASP A 141 -27.17 -12.13 1.57
N THR A 142 -27.97 -11.78 2.59
CA THR A 142 -29.38 -11.38 2.41
C THR A 142 -29.51 -10.06 1.63
N ILE A 143 -28.57 -9.14 1.81
CA ILE A 143 -28.59 -7.80 1.21
C ILE A 143 -27.40 -7.57 0.25
N SER A 144 -26.53 -8.56 0.08
CA SER A 144 -25.45 -8.51 -0.92
C SER A 144 -26.05 -8.72 -2.32
N VAL A 145 -25.75 -7.76 -3.20
CA VAL A 145 -26.23 -7.70 -4.61
C VAL A 145 -25.18 -8.22 -5.60
N SER A 146 -23.91 -8.32 -5.19
CA SER A 146 -22.86 -8.98 -5.96
C SER A 146 -23.02 -10.49 -5.85
N GLU A 147 -22.97 -11.22 -6.97
CA GLU A 147 -23.13 -12.67 -6.95
C GLU A 147 -22.20 -13.32 -5.93
N ILE A 148 -22.79 -14.18 -5.09
CA ILE A 148 -22.16 -15.12 -4.16
C ILE A 148 -21.35 -16.21 -4.93
N LYS A 149 -20.66 -15.84 -6.01
CA LYS A 149 -20.02 -16.72 -6.99
C LYS A 149 -18.50 -16.67 -7.00
N PHE A 150 -17.84 -15.76 -6.27
CA PHE A 150 -16.38 -15.79 -6.18
C PHE A 150 -15.87 -15.43 -4.79
N GLY A 151 -15.37 -16.44 -4.06
CA GLY A 151 -14.40 -16.30 -2.95
C GLY A 151 -14.67 -15.31 -1.81
N ASP A 152 -15.90 -14.83 -1.60
CA ASP A 152 -16.20 -13.64 -0.78
C ASP A 152 -15.53 -13.61 0.59
N ASN A 153 -15.56 -14.73 1.31
CA ASN A 153 -14.98 -14.75 2.64
C ASN A 153 -13.46 -14.79 2.66
N ASP A 154 -12.78 -15.18 1.57
CA ASP A 154 -11.32 -15.04 1.47
C ASP A 154 -10.96 -13.54 1.45
N THR A 155 -11.56 -12.77 0.53
CA THR A 155 -11.38 -11.31 0.43
C THR A 155 -11.86 -10.59 1.70
N LEU A 156 -13.04 -10.96 2.21
CA LEU A 156 -13.56 -10.40 3.47
C LEU A 156 -12.61 -10.66 4.63
N SER A 157 -11.97 -11.84 4.70
CA SER A 157 -11.01 -12.13 5.75
C SER A 157 -9.74 -11.28 5.67
N ALA A 158 -9.28 -10.96 4.46
CA ALA A 158 -8.16 -10.06 4.25
C ALA A 158 -8.49 -8.60 4.59
N ILE A 159 -9.72 -8.17 4.29
CA ILE A 159 -10.19 -6.84 4.69
C ILE A 159 -10.36 -6.79 6.22
N THR A 160 -10.94 -7.84 6.82
CA THR A 160 -11.13 -7.94 8.28
C THR A 160 -9.79 -7.93 9.00
N SER A 161 -8.78 -8.64 8.49
CA SER A 161 -7.43 -8.62 9.08
C SER A 161 -6.79 -7.24 8.99
N SER A 162 -7.02 -6.50 7.91
CA SER A 162 -6.61 -5.10 7.79
C SER A 162 -7.34 -4.18 8.77
N MET A 163 -8.66 -4.30 8.90
CA MET A 163 -9.51 -3.48 9.80
C MET A 163 -9.04 -3.51 11.25
N ILE A 164 -8.60 -4.67 11.72
CA ILE A 164 -8.19 -4.89 13.12
C ILE A 164 -6.67 -4.89 13.31
N HIS A 165 -5.90 -4.61 12.25
CA HIS A 165 -4.44 -4.70 12.24
C HIS A 165 -3.92 -6.05 12.78
N ALA A 166 -4.43 -7.14 12.22
CA ALA A 166 -4.01 -8.47 12.62
C ALA A 166 -2.54 -8.74 12.29
N ASP A 167 -1.87 -9.51 13.15
CA ASP A 167 -0.51 -10.00 12.88
C ASP A 167 -0.53 -11.14 11.86
N TYR A 168 -1.56 -12.00 11.97
CA TYR A 168 -1.72 -13.18 11.14
C TYR A 168 -3.13 -13.28 10.53
N LEU A 169 -3.17 -13.68 9.26
CA LEU A 169 -4.37 -14.19 8.58
C LEU A 169 -4.14 -15.66 8.21
N PHE A 170 -4.93 -16.56 8.78
CA PHE A 170 -4.93 -17.98 8.43
C PHE A 170 -6.09 -18.30 7.49
N LEU A 171 -5.78 -18.67 6.25
CA LEU A 171 -6.71 -19.20 5.28
C LEU A 171 -6.72 -20.73 5.41
N LEU A 172 -7.69 -21.29 6.13
CA LEU A 172 -7.81 -22.74 6.32
C LEU A 172 -8.46 -23.39 5.10
N THR A 173 -7.82 -24.41 4.55
CA THR A 173 -8.24 -25.07 3.30
C THR A 173 -8.33 -26.59 3.43
N ASP A 174 -8.75 -27.28 2.38
CA ASP A 174 -8.75 -28.74 2.32
C ASP A 174 -7.35 -29.33 2.05
N VAL A 175 -6.41 -28.51 1.59
CA VAL A 175 -4.99 -28.82 1.41
C VAL A 175 -4.15 -28.07 2.46
N ASP A 176 -2.90 -28.49 2.64
CA ASP A 176 -1.96 -27.99 3.63
C ASP A 176 -1.10 -26.82 3.15
N GLY A 177 -1.21 -26.41 1.88
CA GLY A 177 -0.61 -25.18 1.37
C GLY A 177 -0.84 -24.99 -0.13
N LEU A 178 -0.11 -24.04 -0.72
CA LEU A 178 -0.08 -23.77 -2.15
C LEU A 178 0.96 -24.67 -2.83
N TYR A 179 0.55 -25.33 -3.90
CA TYR A 179 1.38 -26.25 -4.67
C TYR A 179 1.62 -25.74 -6.10
N THR A 180 2.72 -26.17 -6.74
CA THR A 180 3.03 -25.82 -8.15
C THR A 180 1.98 -26.34 -9.13
N ALA A 181 1.41 -27.51 -8.87
CA ALA A 181 0.30 -28.11 -9.61
C ALA A 181 -0.76 -28.66 -8.63
N ASN A 182 -1.79 -29.34 -9.13
CA ASN A 182 -2.75 -30.00 -8.25
C ASN A 182 -2.13 -31.30 -7.71
N PRO A 183 -1.83 -31.42 -6.40
CA PRO A 183 -1.14 -32.59 -5.85
C PRO A 183 -1.97 -33.88 -5.94
N ARG A 184 -3.29 -33.79 -6.16
CA ARG A 184 -4.15 -34.96 -6.39
C ARG A 184 -4.07 -35.50 -7.82
N LYS A 185 -3.59 -34.71 -8.77
CA LYS A 185 -3.53 -35.05 -10.20
C LYS A 185 -2.10 -35.16 -10.73
N ASP A 186 -1.18 -34.41 -10.13
CA ASP A 186 0.22 -34.37 -10.52
C ASP A 186 1.11 -34.77 -9.34
N PRO A 187 1.72 -35.98 -9.37
CA PRO A 187 2.63 -36.44 -8.34
C PRO A 187 3.95 -35.65 -8.25
N SER A 188 4.30 -34.87 -9.28
CA SER A 188 5.51 -34.01 -9.29
C SER A 188 5.28 -32.63 -8.65
N SER A 189 4.10 -32.43 -8.07
CA SER A 189 3.69 -31.17 -7.47
C SER A 189 4.44 -30.88 -6.16
N GLU A 190 5.15 -29.76 -6.11
CA GLU A 190 5.93 -29.33 -4.95
C GLU A 190 5.18 -28.26 -4.14
N LEU A 191 5.35 -28.29 -2.81
CA LEU A 191 4.77 -27.29 -1.90
C LEU A 191 5.58 -25.99 -1.98
N ILE A 192 4.89 -24.88 -2.19
CA ILE A 192 5.48 -23.54 -2.14
C ILE A 192 5.49 -23.10 -0.68
N GLU A 193 6.66 -23.08 -0.05
CA GLU A 193 6.77 -22.77 1.37
C GLU A 193 6.67 -21.27 1.70
N VAL A 194 7.32 -20.42 0.90
CA VAL A 194 7.44 -18.98 1.16
C VAL A 194 7.15 -18.20 -0.12
N VAL A 195 6.28 -17.20 0.01
CA VAL A 195 5.90 -16.27 -1.04
C VAL A 195 6.33 -14.86 -0.68
N THR A 196 7.33 -14.35 -1.39
CA THR A 196 7.82 -12.96 -1.25
C THR A 196 7.26 -12.03 -2.32
N SER A 197 6.84 -12.56 -3.47
CA SER A 197 6.27 -11.78 -4.58
C SER A 197 5.15 -12.57 -5.27
N ILE A 198 3.96 -11.99 -5.28
CA ILE A 198 2.75 -12.58 -5.87
C ILE A 198 2.78 -12.60 -7.41
N PRO A 199 3.28 -11.55 -8.11
CA PRO A 199 3.47 -11.60 -9.55
C PRO A 199 4.34 -12.78 -10.02
N ALA A 200 5.39 -13.13 -9.26
CA ALA A 200 6.29 -14.24 -9.58
C ALA A 200 5.63 -15.63 -9.43
N ILE A 201 4.52 -15.73 -8.70
CA ILE A 201 3.78 -16.98 -8.47
C ILE A 201 2.65 -17.14 -9.47
N ARG A 202 1.97 -16.06 -9.86
CA ARG A 202 0.90 -16.12 -10.88
C ARG A 202 1.39 -16.68 -12.22
N SER A 203 2.68 -16.53 -12.55
CA SER A 203 3.28 -17.14 -13.74
C SER A 203 3.61 -18.64 -13.61
N LYS A 204 3.69 -19.16 -12.38
CA LYS A 204 4.08 -20.55 -12.06
C LYS A 204 2.91 -21.45 -11.70
N VAL A 205 1.79 -20.89 -11.25
CA VAL A 205 0.59 -21.66 -10.84
C VAL A 205 -0.38 -21.79 -12.01
N SER A 206 -0.72 -23.01 -12.39
CA SER A 206 -1.62 -23.28 -13.52
C SER A 206 -3.08 -22.95 -13.15
N THR A 207 -3.63 -21.89 -13.77
CA THR A 207 -4.93 -21.28 -13.44
C THR A 207 -6.17 -22.07 -13.88
N LYS A 208 -6.03 -23.26 -14.51
CA LYS A 208 -7.14 -23.91 -15.23
C LYS A 208 -7.95 -24.97 -14.48
N THR A 209 -7.63 -25.41 -13.25
CA THR A 209 -8.36 -26.56 -12.67
C THR A 209 -8.44 -26.67 -11.15
N LEU A 210 -9.04 -25.70 -10.44
CA LEU A 210 -9.24 -25.84 -8.97
C LEU A 210 -10.55 -25.21 -8.48
N GLY A 211 -11.62 -26.01 -8.41
CA GLY A 211 -12.83 -25.73 -7.63
C GLY A 211 -13.57 -27.03 -7.31
N SER A 212 -13.96 -27.23 -6.04
CA SER A 212 -14.96 -28.23 -5.66
C SER A 212 -16.36 -27.71 -5.99
N SER A 213 -17.34 -28.61 -6.14
CA SER A 213 -18.68 -28.25 -6.64
C SER A 213 -19.48 -27.34 -5.69
N LEU A 214 -19.08 -27.26 -4.40
CA LEU A 214 -19.71 -26.40 -3.39
C LEU A 214 -18.91 -25.17 -2.94
N GLY A 215 -17.62 -25.09 -3.24
CA GLY A 215 -16.76 -23.96 -2.88
C GLY A 215 -16.81 -22.85 -3.93
N THR A 216 -17.08 -21.61 -3.51
CA THR A 216 -17.07 -20.44 -4.42
C THR A 216 -15.67 -19.88 -4.70
N GLY A 217 -14.64 -20.32 -3.98
CA GLY A 217 -13.28 -19.75 -4.06
C GLY A 217 -12.21 -20.82 -4.22
N GLY A 218 -11.56 -20.85 -5.38
CA GLY A 218 -10.41 -21.71 -5.67
C GLY A 218 -9.12 -21.25 -4.96
N MET A 219 -7.97 -21.67 -5.46
CA MET A 219 -6.68 -21.17 -4.96
C MET A 219 -6.42 -19.72 -5.38
N GLU A 220 -6.95 -19.28 -6.52
CA GLU A 220 -6.81 -17.89 -6.99
C GLU A 220 -7.38 -16.87 -6.00
N THR A 221 -8.56 -17.14 -5.43
CA THR A 221 -9.18 -16.21 -4.47
C THR A 221 -8.38 -16.08 -3.17
N LYS A 222 -7.64 -17.13 -2.79
CA LYS A 222 -6.75 -17.13 -1.63
C LYS A 222 -5.47 -16.36 -1.92
N ILE A 223 -4.92 -16.48 -3.13
CA ILE A 223 -3.77 -15.68 -3.57
C ILE A 223 -4.14 -14.19 -3.57
N ILE A 224 -5.33 -13.84 -4.07
CA ILE A 224 -5.84 -12.45 -4.01
C ILE A 224 -6.03 -11.99 -2.56
N ALA A 225 -6.61 -12.81 -1.68
CA ALA A 225 -6.73 -12.47 -0.26
C ALA A 225 -5.37 -12.26 0.41
N ALA A 226 -4.38 -13.09 0.10
CA ALA A 226 -3.01 -12.93 0.58
C ALA A 226 -2.35 -11.66 0.04
N GLU A 227 -2.62 -11.26 -1.21
CA GLU A 227 -2.19 -9.99 -1.79
C GLU A 227 -2.72 -8.79 -1.00
N ILE A 228 -4.03 -8.79 -0.71
CA ILE A 228 -4.68 -7.75 0.09
C ILE A 228 -4.04 -7.65 1.47
N ALA A 229 -3.95 -8.78 2.16
CA ALA A 229 -3.52 -8.84 3.56
C ALA A 229 -2.03 -8.52 3.72
N THR A 230 -1.15 -9.06 2.87
CA THR A 230 0.29 -8.73 2.90
C THR A 230 0.58 -7.28 2.53
N GLY A 231 -0.21 -6.68 1.62
CA GLY A 231 -0.15 -5.26 1.32
C GLY A 231 -0.46 -4.36 2.52
N ALA A 232 -1.35 -4.82 3.40
CA ALA A 232 -1.71 -4.19 4.66
C ALA A 232 -0.77 -4.54 5.84
N GLY A 233 0.28 -5.33 5.61
CA GLY A 233 1.27 -5.71 6.62
C GLY A 233 0.92 -6.95 7.44
N VAL A 234 -0.11 -7.69 7.03
CA VAL A 234 -0.55 -8.91 7.72
C VAL A 234 0.20 -10.11 7.16
N THR A 235 0.78 -10.93 8.03
CA THR A 235 1.39 -12.20 7.61
C THR A 235 0.29 -13.18 7.24
N THR A 236 0.23 -13.61 5.98
CA THR A 236 -0.86 -14.51 5.52
C THR A 236 -0.36 -15.93 5.37
N ILE A 237 -1.13 -16.89 5.88
CA ILE A 237 -0.76 -18.31 5.93
C ILE A 237 -1.88 -19.13 5.30
N ILE A 238 -1.51 -20.05 4.42
CA ILE A 238 -2.40 -21.10 3.91
C ILE A 238 -2.00 -22.41 4.57
N THR A 239 -2.95 -23.07 5.24
CA THR A 239 -2.74 -24.38 5.89
C THR A 239 -4.04 -25.19 5.96
N SER A 240 -3.99 -26.44 6.40
CA SER A 240 -5.12 -27.36 6.37
C SER A 240 -6.12 -27.11 7.50
N SER A 241 -7.40 -27.05 7.14
CA SER A 241 -8.53 -27.03 8.07
C SER A 241 -8.73 -28.33 8.84
N LYS A 242 -8.15 -29.46 8.39
CA LYS A 242 -8.24 -30.74 9.11
C LYS A 242 -7.36 -30.78 10.35
N ARG A 243 -6.38 -29.88 10.43
CA ARG A 243 -5.38 -29.82 11.52
C ARG A 243 -5.20 -28.37 12.01
N PRO A 244 -6.25 -27.73 12.56
CA PRO A 244 -6.17 -26.34 13.01
C PRO A 244 -5.15 -26.16 14.14
N GLU A 245 -4.80 -27.22 14.87
CA GLU A 245 -3.75 -27.20 15.89
C GLU A 245 -2.36 -26.83 15.33
N ASN A 246 -2.15 -26.96 14.02
CA ASN A 246 -0.93 -26.49 13.37
C ASN A 246 -0.70 -24.98 13.53
N ILE A 247 -1.75 -24.19 13.78
CA ILE A 247 -1.64 -22.74 14.00
C ILE A 247 -0.63 -22.44 15.12
N PHE A 248 -0.62 -23.22 16.21
CA PHE A 248 0.33 -23.05 17.31
C PHE A 248 1.77 -23.27 16.84
N GLY A 249 2.01 -24.38 16.16
CA GLY A 249 3.34 -24.72 15.63
C GLY A 249 3.84 -23.70 14.62
N ILE A 250 2.95 -23.15 13.78
CA ILE A 250 3.31 -22.15 12.77
C ILE A 250 3.70 -20.83 13.44
N ILE A 251 2.91 -20.37 14.42
CA ILE A 251 3.23 -19.15 15.18
C ILE A 251 4.56 -19.33 15.93
N GLN A 252 4.76 -20.47 16.59
CA GLN A 252 6.01 -20.77 17.31
C GLN A 252 7.22 -20.85 16.36
N TYR A 253 7.08 -21.52 15.22
CA TYR A 253 8.13 -21.61 14.21
C TYR A 253 8.54 -20.22 13.70
N HIS A 254 7.59 -19.37 13.29
CA HIS A 254 7.89 -18.02 12.81
C HIS A 254 8.41 -17.09 13.90
N ASN A 255 7.95 -17.25 15.15
CA ASN A 255 8.51 -16.53 16.29
C ASN A 255 9.97 -16.95 16.54
N SER A 256 10.29 -18.24 16.43
CA SER A 256 11.67 -18.74 16.58
C SER A 256 12.60 -18.20 15.49
N LEU A 257 12.11 -18.02 14.25
CA LEU A 257 12.88 -17.39 13.18
C LEU A 257 13.16 -15.90 13.44
N LYS A 258 12.26 -15.20 14.14
CA LYS A 258 12.50 -13.80 14.55
C LYS A 258 13.54 -13.69 15.67
N VAL A 259 13.64 -14.71 16.53
CA VAL A 259 14.61 -14.77 17.64
C VAL A 259 15.98 -15.29 17.19
N ASN A 260 16.01 -16.25 16.24
CA ASN A 260 17.23 -16.86 15.71
C ASN A 260 17.74 -16.18 14.41
N ALA A 261 17.21 -15.02 14.04
CA ALA A 261 17.85 -14.21 13.02
C ALA A 261 19.30 -13.92 13.46
N PRO A 262 20.33 -14.17 12.64
CA PRO A 262 21.70 -14.15 13.13
C PRO A 262 22.06 -12.76 13.67
N SER A 263 22.25 -12.68 14.99
CA SER A 263 23.24 -11.81 15.57
C SER A 263 24.59 -12.45 15.27
N GLU A 264 25.29 -11.98 14.23
CA GLU A 264 26.68 -12.34 14.07
C GLU A 264 27.46 -11.80 15.29
N LEU A 265 28.20 -12.72 15.94
CA LEU A 265 29.11 -12.58 17.09
C LEU A 265 28.53 -13.06 18.43
N ILE A 266 28.92 -14.28 18.84
CA ILE A 266 29.71 -14.53 20.06
C ILE A 266 30.42 -15.89 19.97
N SER A 267 31.63 -15.85 20.50
CA SER A 267 32.74 -16.79 20.63
C SER A 267 32.50 -18.29 20.80
N GLU A 268 33.48 -19.02 20.26
CA GLU A 268 33.87 -20.39 20.60
C GLU A 268 33.94 -20.65 22.11
N THR A 269 32.96 -21.38 22.64
CA THR A 269 33.15 -22.23 23.83
C THR A 269 32.25 -23.47 23.72
N SER A 270 32.90 -24.64 23.64
CA SER A 270 32.46 -26.02 23.91
C SER A 270 31.06 -26.51 23.44
N PRO A 271 30.97 -27.69 22.78
CA PRO A 271 29.70 -28.19 22.27
C PRO A 271 28.86 -28.81 23.39
N SER A 272 27.89 -28.07 23.91
CA SER A 272 26.76 -28.65 24.64
C SER A 272 25.44 -28.18 24.03
N GLU A 273 24.74 -29.15 23.44
CA GLU A 273 23.34 -29.11 23.00
C GLU A 273 23.03 -28.13 21.86
N ALA A 274 23.13 -28.65 20.62
CA ALA A 274 22.53 -28.03 19.45
C ALA A 274 21.03 -27.75 19.70
N SER A 275 20.65 -26.47 19.71
CA SER A 275 19.25 -26.03 19.66
C SER A 275 18.59 -26.65 18.43
N ALA A 276 17.83 -27.74 18.63
CA ALA A 276 17.09 -28.39 17.56
C ALA A 276 16.08 -27.39 16.96
N ALA A 277 16.27 -27.01 15.69
CA ALA A 277 15.31 -26.20 14.96
C ALA A 277 13.93 -26.86 15.04
N LEU A 278 12.91 -26.12 15.48
CA LEU A 278 11.54 -26.63 15.57
C LEU A 278 11.11 -27.16 14.19
N PRO A 279 10.52 -28.37 14.12
CA PRO A 279 10.07 -28.94 12.85
C PRO A 279 9.01 -28.03 12.22
N ARG A 280 9.23 -27.62 10.97
CA ARG A 280 8.32 -26.73 10.24
C ARG A 280 6.98 -27.45 9.99
N PRO A 281 5.85 -26.93 10.50
CA PRO A 281 4.54 -27.49 10.17
C PRO A 281 4.21 -27.26 8.68
N PRO A 282 3.37 -28.09 8.04
CA PRO A 282 3.02 -27.91 6.64
C PRO A 282 2.15 -26.66 6.44
N HIS A 283 2.70 -25.66 5.75
CA HIS A 283 2.02 -24.40 5.42
C HIS A 283 2.76 -23.62 4.33
N THR A 284 2.03 -22.78 3.62
CA THR A 284 2.60 -21.69 2.80
C THR A 284 2.48 -20.36 3.54
N VAL A 285 3.57 -19.60 3.64
CA VAL A 285 3.56 -18.24 4.20
C VAL A 285 3.75 -17.19 3.11
N PHE A 286 2.94 -16.13 3.16
CA PHE A 286 3.11 -14.92 2.38
C PHE A 286 3.67 -13.84 3.29
N THR A 287 4.88 -13.38 2.97
CA THR A 287 5.59 -12.40 3.80
C THR A 287 4.95 -11.02 3.63
N PRO A 288 4.66 -10.30 4.74
CA PRO A 288 4.11 -8.95 4.65
C PRO A 288 5.12 -7.98 4.02
N LEU A 289 4.62 -6.91 3.40
CA LEU A 289 5.49 -5.83 2.91
C LEU A 289 6.18 -5.12 4.09
N LEU A 290 7.46 -4.77 3.91
CA LEU A 290 8.27 -4.07 4.93
C LEU A 290 7.66 -2.72 5.36
N LEU A 291 6.85 -2.11 4.50
CA LEU A 291 6.20 -0.82 4.68
C LEU A 291 4.72 -0.95 4.29
N PRO A 292 3.86 -1.42 5.21
CA PRO A 292 2.47 -1.68 4.90
C PRO A 292 1.67 -0.39 4.71
N MET A 293 0.85 -0.35 3.67
CA MET A 293 -0.05 0.78 3.43
C MET A 293 -1.28 0.64 4.32
N ARG A 294 -1.45 1.58 5.25
CA ARG A 294 -2.47 1.50 6.32
C ARG A 294 -3.86 2.02 5.92
N ASP A 295 -4.01 2.66 4.76
CA ASP A 295 -5.31 3.19 4.28
C ASP A 295 -5.88 2.34 3.13
N LEU A 296 -6.72 1.36 3.50
CA LEU A 296 -7.31 0.37 2.59
C LEU A 296 -8.24 1.00 1.53
N LYS A 297 -8.77 2.21 1.76
CA LYS A 297 -9.72 2.86 0.86
C LYS A 297 -9.08 3.32 -0.46
N ALA A 298 -7.78 3.61 -0.43
CA ALA A 298 -6.99 3.93 -1.61
C ALA A 298 -6.56 2.69 -2.41
N TRP A 299 -6.60 1.50 -1.79
CA TRP A 299 -6.03 0.28 -2.37
C TRP A 299 -6.95 -0.37 -3.42
N THR A 300 -8.26 -0.42 -3.17
CA THR A 300 -9.23 -1.02 -4.10
C THR A 300 -9.42 -0.24 -5.41
N SER A 301 -9.16 1.07 -5.43
CA SER A 301 -9.32 1.92 -6.62
C SER A 301 -8.03 2.10 -7.44
N HIS A 302 -6.85 1.94 -6.84
CA HIS A 302 -5.58 2.34 -7.47
C HIS A 302 -4.49 1.25 -7.54
N THR A 303 -4.63 0.13 -6.84
CA THR A 303 -3.53 -0.88 -6.70
C THR A 303 -3.86 -2.26 -7.26
N LEU A 304 -5.10 -2.55 -7.63
CA LEU A 304 -5.43 -3.79 -8.37
C LEU A 304 -4.96 -3.65 -9.83
N PHE A 305 -4.13 -4.59 -10.28
CA PHE A 305 -3.70 -4.65 -11.68
C PHE A 305 -4.93 -4.92 -12.57
N PRO A 306 -5.25 -4.03 -13.53
CA PRO A 306 -6.42 -4.22 -14.36
C PRO A 306 -6.21 -5.42 -15.31
N ALA A 307 -7.14 -6.38 -15.27
CA ALA A 307 -7.07 -7.61 -16.09
C ALA A 307 -7.54 -7.39 -17.54
N GLY A 308 -8.19 -6.26 -17.82
CA GLY A 308 -8.53 -5.81 -19.17
C GLY A 308 -9.19 -4.43 -19.16
N SER A 309 -9.86 -4.08 -20.25
CA SER A 309 -10.38 -2.74 -20.50
C SER A 309 -11.83 -2.78 -21.00
N VAL A 310 -12.66 -1.86 -20.51
CA VAL A 310 -14.02 -1.61 -20.99
C VAL A 310 -14.06 -0.23 -21.63
N ILE A 311 -14.50 -0.16 -22.89
CA ILE A 311 -14.50 1.05 -23.70
C ILE A 311 -15.89 1.68 -23.64
N VAL A 312 -15.94 2.98 -23.30
CA VAL A 312 -17.18 3.72 -23.11
C VAL A 312 -17.38 4.80 -24.17
N ASP A 313 -18.64 5.11 -24.46
CA ASP A 313 -18.99 6.22 -25.34
C ASP A 313 -18.84 7.59 -24.64
N GLY A 314 -18.95 8.68 -25.42
CA GLY A 314 -18.81 10.04 -24.88
C GLY A 314 -19.90 10.45 -23.89
N GLY A 315 -21.10 9.88 -23.99
CA GLY A 315 -22.21 10.13 -23.08
C GLY A 315 -21.98 9.48 -21.71
N ALA A 316 -21.59 8.20 -21.72
CA ALA A 316 -21.22 7.44 -20.54
C ALA A 316 -19.99 8.04 -19.85
N HIS A 317 -18.98 8.47 -20.61
CA HIS A 317 -17.83 9.18 -20.06
C HIS A 317 -18.24 10.47 -19.34
N ARG A 318 -19.09 11.31 -19.96
CA ARG A 318 -19.58 12.57 -19.35
C ARG A 318 -20.39 12.33 -18.07
N VAL A 319 -21.22 11.28 -18.06
CA VAL A 319 -22.02 10.93 -16.88
C VAL A 319 -21.12 10.43 -15.76
N LEU A 320 -20.21 9.50 -16.04
CA LEU A 320 -19.30 8.96 -15.03
C LEU A 320 -18.39 10.04 -14.41
N SER A 321 -18.04 11.09 -15.16
CA SER A 321 -17.24 12.22 -14.64
C SER A 321 -17.97 13.09 -13.60
N ARG A 322 -19.29 12.96 -13.44
CA ARG A 322 -20.06 13.69 -12.42
C ARG A 322 -20.05 12.93 -11.09
N ARG A 323 -19.88 13.65 -9.97
CA ARG A 323 -19.93 13.08 -8.60
C ARG A 323 -21.25 12.35 -8.29
N GLU A 324 -22.34 12.79 -8.89
CA GLU A 324 -23.68 12.19 -8.74
C GLU A 324 -23.83 10.81 -9.40
N SER A 325 -22.91 10.42 -10.29
CA SER A 325 -22.98 9.13 -11.00
C SER A 325 -22.74 7.92 -10.09
N GLY A 326 -22.13 8.13 -8.92
CA GLY A 326 -21.73 7.05 -8.02
C GLY A 326 -20.70 6.08 -8.61
N GLY A 327 -20.05 6.41 -9.73
CA GLY A 327 -19.04 5.57 -10.38
C GLY A 327 -19.62 4.27 -10.95
N ARG A 328 -20.81 4.31 -11.56
CA ARG A 328 -21.50 3.12 -12.09
C ARG A 328 -21.76 3.24 -13.59
N LEU A 329 -21.32 2.25 -14.36
CA LEU A 329 -21.42 2.21 -15.83
C LEU A 329 -22.52 1.24 -16.27
N LEU A 330 -23.48 1.74 -17.05
CA LEU A 330 -24.52 0.93 -17.69
C LEU A 330 -24.00 0.26 -18.96
N ALA A 331 -24.55 -0.91 -19.29
CA ALA A 331 -24.23 -1.64 -20.53
C ALA A 331 -24.46 -0.80 -21.79
N ALA A 332 -25.47 0.07 -21.76
CA ALA A 332 -25.82 0.98 -22.86
C ALA A 332 -24.66 1.92 -23.25
N GLY A 333 -23.80 2.27 -22.29
CA GLY A 333 -22.67 3.17 -22.49
C GLY A 333 -21.37 2.49 -22.94
N VAL A 334 -21.41 1.17 -23.17
CA VAL A 334 -20.24 0.37 -23.56
C VAL A 334 -20.17 0.20 -25.06
N VAL A 335 -19.02 0.51 -25.64
CA VAL A 335 -18.73 0.40 -27.07
C VAL A 335 -17.89 -0.84 -27.38
N GLY A 336 -17.03 -1.25 -26.45
CA GLY A 336 -16.12 -2.37 -26.66
C GLY A 336 -15.48 -2.90 -25.37
N VAL A 337 -14.81 -4.04 -25.49
CA VAL A 337 -14.10 -4.72 -24.40
C VAL A 337 -12.77 -5.23 -24.96
N ILE A 338 -11.66 -4.97 -24.27
CA ILE A 338 -10.32 -5.46 -24.63
C ILE A 338 -9.79 -6.34 -23.48
N GLY A 339 -9.21 -7.49 -23.82
CA GLY A 339 -8.63 -8.42 -22.84
C GLY A 339 -9.66 -9.36 -22.21
N ALA A 340 -9.16 -10.40 -21.54
CA ALA A 340 -9.96 -11.40 -20.86
C ALA A 340 -9.93 -11.15 -19.35
N PHE A 341 -11.11 -10.93 -18.76
CA PHE A 341 -11.24 -10.70 -17.32
C PHE A 341 -12.52 -11.33 -16.78
N ALA A 342 -12.47 -11.74 -15.53
CA ALA A 342 -13.60 -12.25 -14.77
C ALA A 342 -14.38 -11.12 -14.08
N SER A 343 -15.62 -11.42 -13.70
CA SER A 343 -16.37 -10.56 -12.76
C SER A 343 -15.59 -10.42 -11.44
N GLY A 344 -15.61 -9.23 -10.85
CA GLY A 344 -14.86 -8.87 -9.66
C GLY A 344 -13.39 -8.52 -9.91
N GLN A 345 -12.89 -8.56 -11.15
CA GLN A 345 -11.55 -8.06 -11.48
C GLN A 345 -11.57 -6.56 -11.77
N ALA A 346 -10.48 -5.90 -11.43
CA ALA A 346 -10.26 -4.51 -11.82
C ALA A 346 -10.13 -4.45 -13.35
N VAL A 347 -10.79 -3.45 -13.95
CA VAL A 347 -10.72 -3.15 -15.36
C VAL A 347 -10.43 -1.67 -15.57
N ARG A 348 -9.70 -1.37 -16.64
CA ARG A 348 -9.56 0.00 -17.13
C ARG A 348 -10.88 0.42 -17.77
N ILE A 349 -11.27 1.66 -17.51
CA ILE A 349 -12.35 2.33 -18.24
C ILE A 349 -11.68 3.24 -19.24
N CYS A 350 -11.94 3.01 -20.51
CA CYS A 350 -11.27 3.72 -21.59
C CYS A 350 -12.28 4.45 -22.49
N ALA A 351 -11.91 5.62 -23.00
CA ALA A 351 -12.65 6.33 -24.05
C ALA A 351 -11.90 6.23 -25.38
N LEU A 352 -12.61 6.34 -26.51
CA LEU A 352 -12.00 6.32 -27.85
C LEU A 352 -11.19 7.61 -28.11
N LYS A 353 -9.97 7.47 -28.67
CA LYS A 353 -9.16 8.62 -29.13
C LYS A 353 -9.86 9.32 -30.31
N GLY A 354 -10.15 10.62 -30.17
CA GLY A 354 -10.71 11.46 -31.25
C GLY A 354 -12.17 11.91 -31.08
N GLY A 355 -12.89 11.48 -30.03
CA GLY A 355 -14.29 11.89 -29.78
C GLY A 355 -14.49 13.17 -28.94
N ALA A 356 -13.41 13.87 -28.57
CA ALA A 356 -13.45 14.99 -27.61
C ALA A 356 -13.11 16.38 -28.21
N THR A 357 -13.24 16.55 -29.53
CA THR A 357 -13.07 17.86 -30.19
C THR A 357 -14.16 18.11 -31.22
N ALA A 358 -15.31 18.64 -30.78
CA ALA A 358 -16.19 19.48 -31.60
C ALA A 358 -17.22 20.21 -30.71
N SER A 359 -17.38 21.52 -30.92
CA SER A 359 -18.23 22.51 -30.24
C SER A 359 -17.78 23.02 -28.86
N SER A 360 -16.61 23.66 -28.85
CA SER A 360 -16.44 24.91 -28.09
C SER A 360 -17.09 26.06 -28.89
N SER A 361 -18.22 26.56 -28.42
CA SER A 361 -18.66 27.92 -28.72
C SER A 361 -19.38 28.44 -27.48
N ASP A 362 -18.66 29.28 -26.74
CA ASP A 362 -19.26 30.24 -25.82
C ASP A 362 -20.24 31.11 -26.64
N ASP A 363 -21.54 30.98 -26.36
CA ASP A 363 -22.50 32.04 -26.55
C ASP A 363 -23.65 31.86 -25.56
N ILE A 364 -23.75 32.82 -24.65
CA ILE A 364 -24.82 32.98 -23.67
C ILE A 364 -25.94 33.79 -24.33
N PRO A 365 -27.21 33.35 -24.24
CA PRO A 365 -28.30 34.31 -24.15
C PRO A 365 -28.93 34.24 -22.75
N GLU A 366 -28.88 35.37 -22.06
CA GLU A 366 -29.66 35.64 -20.86
C GLU A 366 -31.16 35.39 -21.10
N ALA A 367 -31.80 34.63 -20.22
CA ALA A 367 -33.24 34.74 -19.98
C ALA A 367 -33.58 34.31 -18.54
N THR A 368 -33.58 35.32 -17.68
CA THR A 368 -34.51 35.53 -16.54
C THR A 368 -35.05 34.33 -15.75
N ILE A 369 -34.64 34.32 -14.48
CA ILE A 369 -35.25 33.61 -13.37
C ILE A 369 -36.73 33.98 -13.23
N SER A 370 -37.61 32.98 -13.19
CA SER A 370 -38.94 33.08 -12.59
C SER A 370 -39.24 31.81 -11.81
N ALA A 371 -39.18 31.92 -10.49
CA ALA A 371 -39.56 30.89 -9.55
C ALA A 371 -41.08 30.68 -9.56
N GLN A 372 -41.55 29.44 -9.78
CA GLN A 372 -42.88 29.01 -9.34
C GLN A 372 -42.86 27.58 -8.77
N SER A 373 -43.00 27.55 -7.44
CA SER A 373 -43.64 26.55 -6.57
C SER A 373 -44.33 25.36 -7.27
N THR A 374 -43.82 24.15 -7.08
CA THR A 374 -44.59 22.91 -7.26
C THR A 374 -45.44 22.61 -6.03
N ARG A 375 -46.76 22.60 -6.19
CA ARG A 375 -47.70 21.88 -5.29
C ARG A 375 -48.24 20.64 -6.00
N PRO A 376 -48.55 19.55 -5.27
CA PRO A 376 -49.00 18.30 -5.87
C PRO A 376 -50.53 18.31 -6.05
N SER A 377 -51.03 17.75 -7.17
CA SER A 377 -52.43 17.37 -7.31
C SER A 377 -52.59 16.06 -8.07
N SER A 378 -53.32 15.15 -7.44
CA SER A 378 -53.71 13.80 -7.85
C SER A 378 -54.79 13.77 -8.96
N PRO A 379 -55.16 12.60 -9.53
CA PRO A 379 -55.62 12.45 -10.91
C PRO A 379 -57.15 12.44 -11.07
N ILE A 380 -57.64 12.80 -12.26
CA ILE A 380 -59.01 12.57 -12.75
C ILE A 380 -58.93 12.24 -14.25
N GLY A 381 -59.75 11.29 -14.71
CA GLY A 381 -59.63 10.59 -15.99
C GLY A 381 -60.72 10.87 -17.03
N ARG A 382 -60.69 10.02 -18.08
CA ARG A 382 -61.64 9.82 -19.21
C ARG A 382 -61.69 11.01 -20.21
N SER A 383 -61.78 10.87 -21.54
CA SER A 383 -62.17 9.77 -22.45
C SER A 383 -61.81 10.10 -23.92
N SER A 384 -61.63 9.04 -24.74
CA SER A 384 -62.01 8.86 -26.16
C SER A 384 -61.57 9.88 -27.24
N SER A 385 -60.78 9.43 -28.22
CA SER A 385 -61.26 8.99 -29.56
C SER A 385 -60.12 8.84 -30.59
N GLU A 386 -60.26 7.79 -31.38
CA GLU A 386 -59.41 7.13 -32.38
C GLU A 386 -59.11 7.95 -33.69
N PRO A 387 -58.51 7.38 -34.76
CA PRO A 387 -57.19 7.79 -35.28
C PRO A 387 -57.22 8.38 -36.71
N LEU A 388 -56.15 9.05 -37.14
CA LEU A 388 -55.96 9.40 -38.57
C LEU A 388 -54.53 9.17 -39.04
N SER A 389 -54.42 8.21 -39.94
CA SER A 389 -53.30 7.95 -40.84
C SER A 389 -53.24 9.01 -41.94
N ARG A 390 -52.03 9.51 -42.25
CA ARG A 390 -51.67 10.01 -43.59
C ARG A 390 -50.18 9.81 -43.85
N SER A 391 -49.92 9.28 -45.03
CA SER A 391 -48.65 8.87 -45.63
C SER A 391 -48.09 9.96 -46.57
N GLY A 392 -46.75 10.04 -46.64
CA GLY A 392 -45.93 10.69 -47.69
C GLY A 392 -45.66 12.19 -47.47
N SER A 393 -44.45 12.74 -47.63
CA SER A 393 -43.23 12.29 -48.31
C SER A 393 -41.98 13.03 -47.82
N SER A 394 -40.85 12.32 -47.79
CA SER A 394 -39.48 12.75 -48.16
C SER A 394 -38.97 14.13 -47.73
N GLY A 395 -38.11 14.13 -46.71
CA GLY A 395 -37.10 15.16 -46.47
C GLY A 395 -35.88 14.49 -45.84
N ASP A 396 -34.89 14.16 -46.67
CA ASP A 396 -33.61 13.56 -46.28
C ASP A 396 -32.83 14.47 -45.32
N LEU A 397 -32.48 13.93 -44.15
CA LEU A 397 -31.36 14.40 -43.32
C LEU A 397 -30.69 13.17 -42.69
N ASN A 398 -29.99 12.41 -43.54
CA ASN A 398 -28.95 11.49 -43.10
C ASN A 398 -27.62 12.23 -43.18
N ASP A 399 -27.08 12.63 -42.03
CA ASP A 399 -25.62 12.75 -41.85
C ASP A 399 -25.27 12.64 -40.36
N SER A 400 -25.42 11.42 -39.85
CA SER A 400 -24.68 10.96 -38.68
C SER A 400 -23.97 9.68 -39.10
N ALA A 401 -22.65 9.75 -39.24
CA ALA A 401 -21.80 8.66 -39.67
C ALA A 401 -22.10 7.38 -38.87
N GLN A 402 -22.79 6.44 -39.50
CA GLN A 402 -22.96 5.08 -39.00
C GLN A 402 -21.68 4.30 -39.32
N ILE A 403 -20.90 4.00 -38.28
CA ILE A 403 -19.81 3.03 -38.34
C ILE A 403 -20.44 1.67 -38.68
N THR A 404 -19.96 1.03 -39.73
CA THR A 404 -20.53 -0.25 -40.21
C THR A 404 -20.15 -1.41 -39.29
N GLN A 405 -20.99 -2.44 -39.22
CA GLN A 405 -20.73 -3.68 -38.44
C GLN A 405 -19.41 -4.38 -38.79
N ALA A 406 -18.80 -4.07 -39.94
CA ALA A 406 -17.51 -4.59 -40.37
C ALA A 406 -16.29 -3.91 -39.70
N GLU A 407 -16.45 -2.73 -39.08
CA GLU A 407 -15.37 -1.99 -38.40
C GLU A 407 -15.29 -2.29 -36.89
N GLN A 408 -16.20 -3.11 -36.36
CA GLN A 408 -16.23 -3.48 -34.94
C GLN A 408 -15.26 -4.60 -34.54
N GLU A 409 -14.55 -5.21 -35.49
CA GLU A 409 -13.52 -6.20 -35.21
C GLU A 409 -12.11 -5.56 -35.26
N ARG A 410 -11.52 -5.46 -34.06
CA ARG A 410 -10.16 -5.01 -33.68
C ARG A 410 -10.05 -3.54 -33.25
N LEU A 411 -10.78 -3.16 -32.21
CA LEU A 411 -10.31 -2.10 -31.30
C LEU A 411 -9.04 -2.58 -30.62
N THR A 412 -7.94 -1.85 -30.80
CA THR A 412 -6.63 -2.16 -30.20
C THR A 412 -6.34 -1.22 -29.03
N GLU A 413 -5.35 -1.55 -28.19
CA GLU A 413 -4.93 -0.70 -27.07
C GLU A 413 -4.50 0.71 -27.52
N ASP A 414 -4.06 0.85 -28.78
CA ASP A 414 -3.61 2.14 -29.32
C ASP A 414 -4.74 3.13 -29.59
N ASP A 415 -5.99 2.64 -29.71
CA ASP A 415 -7.17 3.44 -30.09
C ASP A 415 -7.91 4.07 -28.89
N VAL A 416 -7.47 3.77 -27.67
CA VAL A 416 -8.21 4.09 -26.45
C VAL A 416 -7.36 4.85 -25.43
N ILE A 417 -7.99 5.70 -24.62
CA ILE A 417 -7.37 6.43 -23.50
C ILE A 417 -8.03 5.96 -22.21
N GLU A 418 -7.24 5.56 -21.22
CA GLU A 418 -7.75 5.23 -19.88
C GLU A 418 -8.27 6.49 -19.17
N VAL A 419 -9.56 6.50 -18.85
CA VAL A 419 -10.27 7.60 -18.17
C VAL A 419 -10.60 7.27 -16.70
N GLY A 420 -10.44 6.01 -16.30
CA GLY A 420 -10.66 5.57 -14.93
C GLY A 420 -10.40 4.09 -14.75
N ARG A 421 -10.58 3.61 -13.53
CA ARG A 421 -10.56 2.17 -13.21
C ARG A 421 -11.79 1.83 -12.41
N GLY A 422 -12.32 0.64 -12.62
CA GLY A 422 -13.49 0.15 -11.91
C GLY A 422 -13.45 -1.36 -11.76
N LEU A 423 -14.44 -1.89 -11.06
CA LEU A 423 -14.62 -3.31 -10.84
C LEU A 423 -15.66 -3.84 -11.82
N ALA A 424 -15.30 -4.84 -12.63
CA ALA A 424 -16.25 -5.42 -13.57
C ALA A 424 -17.30 -6.27 -12.83
N ASN A 425 -18.58 -6.03 -13.06
CA ASN A 425 -19.67 -6.86 -12.50
C ASN A 425 -19.90 -8.14 -13.32
N TYR A 426 -19.52 -8.12 -14.60
CA TYR A 426 -19.64 -9.24 -15.52
C TYR A 426 -18.30 -9.52 -16.18
N ASN A 427 -18.07 -10.76 -16.64
CA ASN A 427 -16.83 -11.10 -17.35
C ASN A 427 -16.78 -10.45 -18.75
N SER A 428 -15.60 -10.46 -19.38
CA SER A 428 -15.38 -9.80 -20.67
C SER A 428 -16.31 -10.27 -21.79
N GLU A 429 -16.64 -11.57 -21.85
CA GLU A 429 -17.58 -12.13 -22.85
C GLU A 429 -19.03 -11.70 -22.59
N GLN A 430 -19.42 -11.61 -21.31
CA GLN A 430 -20.76 -11.20 -20.91
C GLN A 430 -20.99 -9.73 -21.20
N ILE A 431 -20.04 -8.86 -20.84
CA ILE A 431 -20.08 -7.43 -21.18
C ILE A 431 -20.13 -7.26 -22.71
N SER A 432 -19.36 -8.05 -23.46
CA SER A 432 -19.37 -8.01 -24.93
C SER A 432 -20.73 -8.38 -25.55
N LYS A 433 -21.51 -9.24 -24.89
CA LYS A 433 -22.87 -9.62 -25.35
C LYS A 433 -23.94 -8.59 -25.04
N VAL A 434 -23.75 -7.78 -23.99
CA VAL A 434 -24.74 -6.78 -23.55
C VAL A 434 -24.34 -5.34 -23.87
N LYS A 435 -23.17 -5.11 -24.46
CA LYS A 435 -22.71 -3.77 -24.86
C LYS A 435 -23.75 -3.06 -25.73
N GLY A 436 -24.02 -1.79 -25.43
CA GLY A 436 -25.03 -0.98 -26.11
C GLY A 436 -26.50 -1.33 -25.78
N LEU A 437 -26.77 -2.33 -24.93
CA LEU A 437 -28.13 -2.69 -24.55
C LEU A 437 -28.62 -1.93 -23.31
N ASN A 438 -29.93 -1.70 -23.25
CA ASN A 438 -30.59 -1.24 -22.03
C ASN A 438 -30.59 -2.35 -20.97
N SER A 439 -30.35 -2.01 -19.71
CA SER A 439 -30.22 -2.97 -18.59
C SER A 439 -31.43 -3.89 -18.42
N SER A 440 -32.65 -3.43 -18.77
CA SER A 440 -33.86 -4.26 -18.77
C SER A 440 -33.79 -5.48 -19.71
N ARG A 441 -32.91 -5.45 -20.72
CA ARG A 441 -32.73 -6.55 -21.69
C ARG A 441 -31.62 -7.52 -21.28
N MET A 442 -30.79 -7.17 -20.30
CA MET A 442 -29.67 -8.02 -19.85
C MET A 442 -30.12 -9.40 -19.34
N PRO A 443 -31.19 -9.53 -18.52
CA PRO A 443 -31.64 -10.85 -18.05
C PRO A 443 -32.02 -11.79 -19.20
N LYS A 444 -32.58 -11.25 -20.29
CA LYS A 444 -33.00 -12.03 -21.46
C LYS A 444 -31.80 -12.51 -22.29
N VAL A 445 -30.72 -11.75 -22.34
CA VAL A 445 -29.53 -12.05 -23.15
C VAL A 445 -28.54 -12.93 -22.38
N LEU A 446 -28.30 -12.65 -21.10
CA LEU A 446 -27.35 -13.38 -20.27
C LEU A 446 -27.99 -14.56 -19.52
N GLY A 447 -29.32 -14.64 -19.49
CA GLY A 447 -30.08 -15.61 -18.68
C GLY A 447 -30.17 -15.24 -17.20
N TYR A 448 -29.54 -14.13 -16.80
CA TYR A 448 -29.52 -13.55 -15.46
C TYR A 448 -29.02 -12.09 -15.54
N ALA A 449 -29.31 -11.24 -14.56
CA ALA A 449 -28.65 -9.93 -14.40
C ALA A 449 -28.66 -9.56 -12.91
N ASP A 450 -27.49 -9.55 -12.28
CA ASP A 450 -27.36 -9.30 -10.83
C ASP A 450 -27.16 -7.81 -10.51
N SER A 451 -26.67 -7.04 -11.48
CA SER A 451 -26.60 -5.58 -11.42
C SER A 451 -27.02 -4.98 -12.76
N GLU A 452 -27.71 -3.84 -12.72
CA GLU A 452 -28.02 -3.05 -13.93
C GLU A 452 -26.76 -2.43 -14.55
N TYR A 453 -25.66 -2.40 -13.79
CA TYR A 453 -24.37 -1.83 -14.18
C TYR A 453 -23.38 -2.93 -14.55
N VAL A 454 -22.61 -2.70 -15.62
CA VAL A 454 -21.56 -3.64 -16.07
C VAL A 454 -20.23 -3.46 -15.35
N VAL A 455 -19.97 -2.26 -14.82
CA VAL A 455 -18.79 -1.92 -14.04
C VAL A 455 -19.22 -0.94 -12.94
N GLU A 456 -18.75 -1.16 -11.72
CA GLU A 456 -19.04 -0.35 -10.54
C GLU A 456 -17.77 0.11 -9.83
N ASN A 457 -17.94 0.99 -8.84
CA ASN A 457 -16.84 1.62 -8.08
C ASN A 457 -15.80 2.24 -9.01
N ILE A 458 -16.29 2.78 -10.13
CA ILE A 458 -15.43 3.43 -11.11
C ILE A 458 -14.89 4.67 -10.44
N THR A 459 -13.61 4.58 -10.11
CA THR A 459 -12.82 5.77 -9.84
C THR A 459 -12.45 6.31 -11.20
N ILE A 460 -13.32 7.17 -11.70
CA ILE A 460 -12.92 8.11 -12.74
C ILE A 460 -11.70 8.81 -12.16
N ARG A 461 -10.63 8.95 -12.96
CA ARG A 461 -9.67 10.00 -12.66
C ARG A 461 -10.46 11.29 -12.74
N ILE A 462 -11.08 11.69 -11.64
CA ILE A 462 -11.79 12.95 -11.57
C ILE A 462 -10.67 13.95 -11.80
N MET A 463 -10.65 14.55 -12.99
CA MET A 463 -9.81 15.69 -13.32
C MET A 463 -10.31 16.90 -12.52
N TYR A 464 -10.21 16.83 -11.19
CA TYR A 464 -9.89 17.97 -10.35
C TYR A 464 -8.46 17.67 -9.89
N HIS A 465 -7.45 17.62 -10.76
CA HIS A 465 -7.01 18.64 -11.69
C HIS A 465 -6.66 18.02 -13.05
N ASN A 466 -6.56 18.83 -14.11
CA ASN A 466 -6.21 18.42 -15.48
C ASN A 466 -4.81 17.75 -15.65
N SER A 467 -4.13 17.42 -14.55
CA SER A 467 -2.74 16.99 -14.48
C SER A 467 -2.62 15.66 -13.74
N SER A 468 -1.82 14.75 -14.26
CA SER A 468 -1.31 13.54 -13.63
C SER A 468 0.10 13.75 -13.05
N ILE A 469 0.51 12.85 -12.14
CA ILE A 469 1.87 12.82 -11.61
C ILE A 469 2.81 12.28 -12.68
N ARG A 470 3.91 13.00 -12.97
CA ARG A 470 4.98 12.60 -13.87
C ARG A 470 6.30 12.65 -13.13
N ILE A 471 6.98 11.51 -13.02
CA ILE A 471 8.24 11.41 -12.27
C ILE A 471 9.40 11.33 -13.26
N LEU A 472 10.34 12.27 -13.18
CA LEU A 472 11.61 12.23 -13.90
C LEU A 472 12.74 11.97 -12.91
N ALA A 473 13.80 11.33 -13.38
CA ALA A 473 15.01 11.10 -12.61
C ALA A 473 16.20 11.72 -13.33
N GLY A 474 17.08 12.40 -12.59
CA GLY A 474 18.43 12.67 -13.07
C GLY A 474 19.36 11.47 -12.86
N ASN A 475 20.66 11.63 -13.15
CA ASN A 475 21.61 10.51 -13.06
C ASN A 475 22.11 10.22 -11.65
N SER A 476 21.80 11.06 -10.66
CA SER A 476 22.35 10.92 -9.32
C SER A 476 21.84 9.71 -8.56
N HIS A 477 20.53 9.42 -8.63
CA HIS A 477 19.92 8.31 -7.90
C HIS A 477 18.68 7.72 -8.61
N PRO A 478 18.85 7.07 -9.79
CA PRO A 478 17.74 6.47 -10.52
C PRO A 478 16.98 5.40 -9.71
N GLU A 479 17.69 4.63 -8.87
CA GLU A 479 17.10 3.59 -8.01
C GLU A 479 16.07 4.15 -7.02
N LEU A 480 16.35 5.32 -6.40
CA LEU A 480 15.40 5.97 -5.49
C LEU A 480 14.18 6.48 -6.25
N ALA A 481 14.39 7.06 -7.44
CA ALA A 481 13.29 7.53 -8.27
C ALA A 481 12.37 6.38 -8.71
N GLN A 482 12.95 5.24 -9.08
CA GLN A 482 12.21 4.02 -9.40
C GLN A 482 11.42 3.49 -8.19
N ALA A 483 12.05 3.43 -7.02
CA ALA A 483 11.41 2.99 -5.77
C ALA A 483 10.23 3.90 -5.35
N VAL A 484 10.32 5.21 -5.62
CA VAL A 484 9.22 6.17 -5.41
C VAL A 484 8.12 5.98 -6.45
N ALA A 485 8.48 5.80 -7.72
CA ALA A 485 7.55 5.58 -8.82
C ALA A 485 6.70 4.30 -8.64
N GLU A 486 7.33 3.20 -8.21
CA GLU A 486 6.66 1.94 -7.90
C GLU A 486 5.64 2.08 -6.77
N ARG A 487 5.99 2.82 -5.71
CA ARG A 487 5.08 3.07 -4.57
C ARG A 487 3.88 3.93 -4.96
N LEU A 488 4.07 4.88 -5.86
CA LEU A 488 3.00 5.70 -6.42
C LEU A 488 2.19 4.99 -7.50
N ASN A 489 2.63 3.81 -7.94
CA ASN A 489 2.07 3.08 -9.08
C ASN A 489 2.01 3.94 -10.36
N VAL A 490 3.07 4.74 -10.59
CA VAL A 490 3.24 5.60 -11.76
C VAL A 490 4.52 5.18 -12.48
N PRO A 491 4.53 5.00 -13.81
CA PRO A 491 5.76 4.69 -14.53
C PRO A 491 6.71 5.89 -14.48
N LEU A 492 8.01 5.60 -14.36
CA LEU A 492 9.05 6.61 -14.49
C LEU A 492 9.07 7.13 -15.94
N VAL A 493 9.04 8.44 -16.11
CA VAL A 493 9.06 9.07 -17.44
C VAL A 493 10.38 8.79 -18.11
N ARG A 494 10.34 8.31 -19.35
CA ARG A 494 11.56 8.06 -20.11
C ARG A 494 12.24 9.39 -20.43
N CYS A 495 13.43 9.60 -19.86
CA CYS A 495 14.33 10.69 -20.19
C CYS A 495 15.74 10.18 -20.43
N THR A 496 16.50 10.86 -21.28
CA THR A 496 17.94 10.66 -21.43
C THR A 496 18.64 11.89 -20.88
N VAL A 497 19.56 11.66 -19.94
CA VAL A 497 20.47 12.68 -19.41
C VAL A 497 21.88 12.14 -19.67
N ARG A 498 22.62 12.76 -20.59
CA ARG A 498 23.95 12.28 -20.97
C ARG A 498 24.94 13.42 -21.07
N LYS A 499 26.22 13.12 -20.83
CA LYS A 499 27.32 14.06 -20.96
C LYS A 499 27.97 13.91 -22.34
N PHE A 500 28.13 15.01 -23.07
CA PHE A 500 28.91 15.06 -24.30
C PHE A 500 30.41 14.93 -24.01
N SER A 501 31.21 14.63 -25.04
CA SER A 501 32.67 14.49 -24.89
C SER A 501 33.37 15.76 -24.42
N ASN A 502 32.79 16.94 -24.66
CA ASN A 502 33.26 18.24 -24.18
C ASN A 502 32.83 18.55 -22.72
N GLY A 503 32.00 17.69 -22.11
CA GLY A 503 31.52 17.86 -20.74
C GLY A 503 30.16 18.55 -20.59
N GLU A 504 29.53 19.00 -21.68
CA GLU A 504 28.18 19.58 -21.63
C GLU A 504 27.11 18.48 -21.39
N ILE A 505 25.96 18.87 -20.85
CA ILE A 505 24.86 17.95 -20.51
C ILE A 505 23.73 18.08 -21.53
N ASP A 506 23.34 16.96 -22.12
CA ASP A 506 22.21 16.80 -23.04
C ASP A 506 21.04 16.13 -22.32
N VAL A 507 19.88 16.78 -22.32
CA VAL A 507 18.64 16.28 -21.72
C VAL A 507 17.56 16.16 -22.77
N LYS A 508 16.93 15.00 -22.85
CA LYS A 508 15.78 14.75 -23.70
C LYS A 508 14.69 14.00 -22.96
N ILE A 509 13.49 14.59 -22.90
CA ILE A 509 12.28 13.98 -22.34
C ILE A 509 11.50 13.36 -23.50
N PHE A 510 11.16 12.06 -23.43
CA PHE A 510 10.54 11.34 -24.55
C PHE A 510 9.02 11.36 -24.54
N GLU A 511 8.41 11.80 -23.44
CA GLU A 511 6.98 11.82 -23.25
C GLU A 511 6.50 13.24 -22.93
N SER A 512 5.24 13.55 -23.25
CA SER A 512 4.66 14.85 -22.91
C SER A 512 4.61 15.03 -21.39
N VAL A 513 4.96 16.24 -20.96
CA VAL A 513 4.80 16.72 -19.57
C VAL A 513 3.92 17.98 -19.51
N ARG A 514 3.28 18.34 -20.62
CA ARG A 514 2.46 19.54 -20.76
C ARG A 514 1.19 19.45 -19.92
N GLU A 515 0.90 20.49 -19.15
CA GLU A 515 -0.22 20.54 -18.20
C GLU A 515 -0.17 19.46 -17.10
N GLU A 516 0.99 18.79 -16.91
CA GLU A 516 1.17 17.74 -15.91
C GLU A 516 1.87 18.26 -14.64
N ASP A 517 1.72 17.52 -13.53
CA ASP A 517 2.49 17.75 -12.30
C ASP A 517 3.78 16.95 -12.36
N VAL A 518 4.89 17.66 -12.51
CA VAL A 518 6.19 17.06 -12.76
C VAL A 518 7.02 17.07 -11.48
N PHE A 519 7.50 15.89 -11.08
CA PHE A 519 8.39 15.68 -9.95
C PHE A 519 9.74 15.21 -10.48
N ILE A 520 10.79 16.00 -10.26
CA ILE A 520 12.14 15.68 -10.73
C ILE A 520 12.96 15.24 -9.52
N ILE A 521 13.32 13.96 -9.45
CA ILE A 521 14.11 13.39 -8.36
C ILE A 521 15.59 13.44 -8.72
N GLN A 522 16.37 14.21 -7.95
CA GLN A 522 17.82 14.34 -8.11
C GLN A 522 18.49 14.63 -6.77
N SER A 523 19.43 13.78 -6.35
CA SER A 523 20.29 13.97 -5.18
C SER A 523 21.65 14.59 -5.57
N GLY A 524 22.19 15.49 -4.74
CA GLY A 524 23.48 16.16 -5.01
C GLY A 524 24.74 15.34 -4.68
N SER A 525 24.77 14.03 -4.95
CA SER A 525 25.61 13.10 -4.18
C SER A 525 26.77 12.37 -4.88
N SER A 526 27.07 12.70 -6.14
CA SER A 526 28.21 12.14 -6.87
C SER A 526 29.10 13.26 -7.39
N ASP A 527 28.53 14.12 -8.22
CA ASP A 527 29.11 15.38 -8.64
C ASP A 527 28.06 16.47 -8.36
N ALA A 528 28.30 17.25 -7.31
CA ALA A 528 27.34 18.25 -6.86
C ALA A 528 27.06 19.31 -7.94
N ASN A 529 28.03 19.59 -8.82
CA ASN A 529 27.89 20.60 -9.86
C ASN A 529 27.14 20.05 -11.06
N ASP A 530 27.56 18.89 -11.56
CA ASP A 530 26.90 18.28 -12.71
C ASP A 530 25.47 17.88 -12.36
N ASN A 531 25.22 17.28 -11.19
CA ASN A 531 23.87 16.90 -10.79
C ASN A 531 22.95 18.11 -10.63
N LEU A 532 23.49 19.24 -10.13
CA LEU A 532 22.77 20.51 -10.06
C LEU A 532 22.45 21.04 -11.47
N MET A 533 23.44 21.03 -12.38
CA MET A 533 23.23 21.44 -13.77
C MET A 533 22.22 20.54 -14.50
N GLU A 534 22.28 19.23 -14.32
CA GLU A 534 21.29 18.27 -14.84
C GLU A 534 19.88 18.63 -14.36
N LEU A 535 19.71 18.91 -13.05
CA LEU A 535 18.43 19.28 -12.46
C LEU A 535 17.91 20.60 -13.05
N LEU A 536 18.77 21.62 -13.17
CA LEU A 536 18.40 22.91 -13.75
C LEU A 536 17.96 22.76 -15.22
N ILE A 537 18.66 21.94 -16.01
CA ILE A 537 18.29 21.68 -17.41
C ILE A 537 16.98 20.90 -17.49
N LEU A 538 16.76 19.90 -16.63
CA LEU A 538 15.49 19.16 -16.55
C LEU A 538 14.31 20.07 -16.19
N ILE A 539 14.47 20.94 -15.19
CA ILE A 539 13.46 21.94 -14.81
C ILE A 539 13.18 22.87 -16.00
N SER A 540 14.22 23.42 -16.62
CA SER A 540 14.07 24.32 -17.77
C SER A 540 13.39 23.63 -18.96
N ALA A 541 13.68 22.35 -19.21
CA ALA A 541 13.03 21.55 -20.26
C ALA A 541 11.55 21.34 -19.95
N CYS A 542 11.19 21.00 -18.71
CA CYS A 542 9.78 20.85 -18.29
C CYS A 542 9.01 22.17 -18.37
N LYS A 543 9.65 23.29 -17.99
CA LYS A 543 9.05 24.63 -18.09
C LYS A 543 8.77 25.00 -19.54
N THR A 544 9.73 24.76 -20.43
CA THR A 544 9.59 25.01 -21.88
C THR A 544 8.52 24.10 -22.50
N ALA A 545 8.38 22.88 -22.00
CA ALA A 545 7.32 21.95 -22.37
C ALA A 545 5.95 22.29 -21.76
N SER A 546 5.81 23.43 -21.07
CA SER A 546 4.56 23.90 -20.44
C SER A 546 3.99 22.93 -19.41
N ALA A 547 4.85 22.37 -18.54
CA ALA A 547 4.39 21.66 -17.35
C ALA A 547 3.54 22.58 -16.45
N ARG A 548 2.50 22.01 -15.81
CA ARG A 548 1.59 22.78 -14.94
C ARG A 548 2.27 23.21 -13.65
N ARG A 549 3.02 22.29 -13.06
CA ARG A 549 3.78 22.49 -11.82
C ARG A 549 5.05 21.65 -11.87
N ILE A 550 6.18 22.25 -11.55
CA ILE A 550 7.49 21.59 -11.51
C ILE A 550 7.97 21.56 -10.07
N THR A 551 8.11 20.37 -9.52
CA THR A 551 8.59 20.14 -8.16
C THR A 551 9.95 19.45 -8.21
N ALA A 552 10.97 20.12 -7.68
CA ALA A 552 12.28 19.50 -7.53
C ALA A 552 12.31 18.72 -6.21
N VAL A 553 12.46 17.40 -6.31
CA VAL A 553 12.66 16.51 -5.17
C VAL A 553 14.16 16.30 -5.02
N ILE A 554 14.74 16.93 -4.00
CA ILE A 554 16.18 17.02 -3.76
C ILE A 554 16.49 16.40 -2.38
N PRO A 555 16.54 15.06 -2.25
CA PRO A 555 16.77 14.40 -0.97
C PRO A 555 18.07 14.83 -0.30
N CYS A 556 19.12 15.09 -1.09
CA CYS A 556 20.38 15.66 -0.62
C CYS A 556 20.61 17.02 -1.28
N TYR A 557 20.38 18.11 -0.54
CA TYR A 557 20.53 19.47 -1.04
C TYR A 557 22.00 19.84 -1.26
N PRO A 558 22.43 20.21 -2.49
CA PRO A 558 23.83 20.56 -2.76
C PRO A 558 24.21 21.88 -2.08
N TYR A 559 25.48 22.02 -1.69
CA TYR A 559 26.01 23.22 -1.02
C TYR A 559 25.36 23.57 0.33
N ALA A 560 24.63 22.65 0.97
CA ALA A 560 23.92 22.89 2.22
C ALA A 560 24.78 23.37 3.40
N ARG A 561 26.10 23.10 3.38
CA ARG A 561 27.06 23.59 4.42
C ARG A 561 27.40 25.07 4.32
N MET A 562 27.10 25.72 3.20
CA MET A 562 27.39 27.14 2.96
C MET A 562 26.10 27.96 3.12
N ASP A 563 25.43 27.77 4.25
CA ASP A 563 24.12 28.32 4.60
C ASP A 563 24.21 29.67 5.33
N LYS A 564 25.37 30.05 5.86
CA LYS A 564 25.58 31.33 6.55
C LYS A 564 26.88 32.00 6.15
N LYS A 565 26.97 33.30 6.46
CA LYS A 565 28.17 34.11 6.24
C LYS A 565 29.14 33.95 7.41
N ASP A 566 30.04 32.96 7.32
CA ASP A 566 31.01 32.66 8.40
C ASP A 566 32.18 33.64 8.48
N LYS A 567 32.59 34.22 7.36
CA LYS A 567 33.70 35.18 7.27
C LYS A 567 33.26 36.41 6.49
N SER A 568 33.95 37.54 6.69
CA SER A 568 33.73 38.73 5.85
C SER A 568 33.93 38.38 4.37
N ARG A 569 33.00 38.81 3.51
CA ARG A 569 32.96 38.52 2.05
C ARG A 569 32.77 37.04 1.66
N ALA A 570 32.41 36.15 2.59
CA ALA A 570 32.00 34.79 2.24
C ALA A 570 30.61 34.78 1.56
N PRO A 571 30.40 33.99 0.49
CA PRO A 571 29.09 33.82 -0.13
C PRO A 571 28.18 32.92 0.72
N ILE A 572 26.87 33.02 0.49
CA ILE A 572 25.87 32.05 0.98
C ILE A 572 25.47 31.20 -0.23
N THR A 573 26.28 30.18 -0.54
CA THR A 573 26.12 29.39 -1.76
C THR A 573 24.82 28.59 -1.77
N ALA A 574 24.34 28.13 -0.60
CA ALA A 574 23.03 27.50 -0.49
C ALA A 574 21.90 28.42 -1.01
N LYS A 575 21.98 29.73 -0.74
CA LYS A 575 21.02 30.72 -1.27
C LYS A 575 21.18 30.91 -2.78
N LEU A 576 22.40 30.87 -3.31
CA LEU A 576 22.63 30.91 -4.75
C LEU A 576 21.96 29.73 -5.46
N VAL A 577 22.11 28.51 -4.91
CA VAL A 577 21.46 27.29 -5.45
C VAL A 577 19.93 27.44 -5.43
N ALA A 578 19.36 27.91 -4.31
CA ALA A 578 17.92 28.16 -4.19
C ALA A 578 17.43 29.12 -5.30
N ASN A 579 18.14 30.24 -5.48
CA ASN A 579 17.82 31.21 -6.53
C ASN A 579 17.91 30.59 -7.93
N MET A 580 18.92 29.77 -8.22
CA MET A 580 19.07 29.11 -9.52
C MET A 580 17.88 28.17 -9.82
N LEU A 581 17.42 27.39 -8.84
CA LEU A 581 16.27 26.49 -8.99
C LEU A 581 14.98 27.27 -9.27
N VAL A 582 14.75 28.36 -8.53
CA VAL A 582 13.59 29.25 -8.74
C VAL A 582 13.64 29.87 -10.13
N VAL A 583 14.78 30.42 -10.54
CA VAL A 583 14.96 31.06 -11.86
C VAL A 583 14.80 30.06 -13.01
N ALA A 584 15.30 28.83 -12.85
CA ALA A 584 15.11 27.76 -13.82
C ALA A 584 13.63 27.43 -14.05
N GLY A 585 12.75 27.73 -13.09
CA GLY A 585 11.30 27.53 -13.17
C GLY A 585 10.77 26.43 -12.25
N CYS A 586 11.44 26.17 -11.14
CA CYS A 586 10.89 25.31 -10.10
C CYS A 586 9.76 26.05 -9.37
N ASP A 587 8.61 25.39 -9.18
CA ASP A 587 7.46 25.94 -8.47
C ASP A 587 7.40 25.51 -7.00
N HIS A 588 8.04 24.38 -6.67
CA HIS A 588 8.03 23.79 -5.34
C HIS A 588 9.29 22.95 -5.12
N VAL A 589 9.85 22.92 -3.91
CA VAL A 589 10.97 22.04 -3.57
C VAL A 589 10.62 21.08 -2.44
N ILE A 590 10.92 19.80 -2.62
CA ILE A 590 10.88 18.79 -1.56
C ILE A 590 12.33 18.42 -1.21
N THR A 591 12.71 18.49 0.05
CA THR A 591 14.05 18.12 0.55
C THR A 591 13.95 17.14 1.71
N THR A 592 15.07 16.54 2.11
CA THR A 592 15.14 15.68 3.30
C THR A 592 16.22 16.17 4.25
N ASP A 593 15.88 16.29 5.54
CA ASP A 593 16.76 16.60 6.68
C ASP A 593 17.77 17.72 6.46
N LEU A 594 17.36 18.86 5.87
CA LEU A 594 18.24 20.00 5.59
C LEU A 594 19.24 20.29 6.72
N HIS A 595 20.52 20.44 6.35
CA HIS A 595 21.63 20.70 7.28
C HIS A 595 21.29 21.82 8.28
N ALA A 596 20.70 22.90 7.78
CA ALA A 596 20.16 23.97 8.59
C ALA A 596 18.74 24.33 8.14
N SER A 597 17.82 24.48 9.11
CA SER A 597 16.42 24.80 8.84
C SER A 597 16.23 26.15 8.12
N GLN A 598 17.17 27.08 8.29
CA GLN A 598 17.14 28.39 7.63
C GLN A 598 17.22 28.30 6.09
N ILE A 599 17.73 27.19 5.54
CA ILE A 599 17.78 26.97 4.09
C ILE A 599 16.38 27.01 3.47
N GLN A 600 15.35 26.56 4.20
CA GLN A 600 13.95 26.66 3.74
C GLN A 600 13.56 28.12 3.46
N GLY A 601 14.05 29.06 4.26
CA GLY A 601 13.79 30.49 4.10
C GLY A 601 14.59 31.17 2.98
N PHE A 602 15.43 30.44 2.24
CA PHE A 602 16.14 30.99 1.07
C PHE A 602 15.32 30.95 -0.21
N PHE A 603 14.25 30.16 -0.24
CA PHE A 603 13.40 30.00 -1.41
C PHE A 603 12.23 30.98 -1.37
N ASP A 604 11.97 31.61 -2.52
CA ASP A 604 10.77 32.43 -2.76
C ASP A 604 9.56 31.58 -3.19
N ILE A 605 9.71 30.25 -3.15
CA ILE A 605 8.70 29.24 -3.47
C ILE A 605 8.50 28.30 -2.27
N PRO A 606 7.36 27.59 -2.16
CA PRO A 606 7.15 26.65 -1.07
C PRO A 606 8.21 25.54 -1.03
N VAL A 607 8.64 25.19 0.19
CA VAL A 607 9.61 24.13 0.45
C VAL A 607 9.09 23.21 1.53
N ASP A 608 9.01 21.92 1.20
CA ASP A 608 8.72 20.86 2.15
C ASP A 608 10.02 20.14 2.53
N ASN A 609 10.46 20.30 3.78
CA ASN A 609 11.59 19.56 4.34
C ASN A 609 11.08 18.34 5.12
N LEU A 610 11.28 17.16 4.54
CA LEU A 610 10.94 15.88 5.13
C LEU A 610 11.96 15.49 6.20
N TYR A 611 11.51 14.88 7.30
CA TYR A 611 12.38 14.47 8.39
C TYR A 611 12.53 12.95 8.44
N SER A 612 13.77 12.44 8.52
CA SER A 612 14.04 11.00 8.73
C SER A 612 13.89 10.59 10.19
N GLU A 613 13.77 11.54 11.12
CA GLU A 613 13.62 11.30 12.56
C GLU A 613 12.62 10.18 12.91
N PRO A 614 11.40 10.10 12.33
CA PRO A 614 10.47 9.00 12.61
C PRO A 614 10.98 7.62 12.16
N LEU A 615 11.73 7.57 11.05
CA LEU A 615 12.37 6.35 10.57
C LEU A 615 13.49 5.92 11.51
N MET A 616 14.26 6.87 12.02
CA MET A 616 15.33 6.62 12.99
C MET A 616 14.79 6.12 14.33
N LEU A 617 13.75 6.76 14.87
CA LEU A 617 13.08 6.31 16.09
C LEU A 617 12.55 4.89 15.94
N SER A 618 11.93 4.59 14.79
CA SER A 618 11.48 3.23 14.48
C SER A 618 12.65 2.27 14.40
N TYR A 619 13.73 2.63 13.71
CA TYR A 619 14.92 1.81 13.62
C TYR A 619 15.51 1.49 15.00
N ILE A 620 15.71 2.49 15.87
CA ILE A 620 16.22 2.32 17.23
C ILE A 620 15.35 1.33 18.01
N LYS A 621 14.03 1.52 18.02
CA LYS A 621 13.08 0.68 18.77
C LYS A 621 13.06 -0.77 18.30
N TRP A 622 13.27 -1.01 17.00
CA TRP A 622 13.13 -2.33 16.38
C TRP A 622 14.44 -3.09 16.23
N LYS A 623 15.58 -2.40 16.07
CA LYS A 623 16.86 -3.02 15.73
C LYS A 623 17.92 -2.94 16.82
N ILE A 624 17.83 -1.98 17.75
CA ILE A 624 18.82 -1.84 18.81
C ILE A 624 18.33 -2.56 20.08
N PRO A 625 19.00 -3.64 20.52
CA PRO A 625 18.68 -4.30 21.79
C PRO A 625 18.89 -3.34 22.97
N GLU A 626 18.09 -3.50 24.03
CA GLU A 626 18.18 -2.67 25.25
C GLU A 626 18.13 -1.15 25.00
N TRP A 627 17.50 -0.68 23.91
CA TRP A 627 17.41 0.75 23.60
C TRP A 627 16.80 1.60 24.73
N ARG A 628 16.03 1.02 25.65
CA ARG A 628 15.51 1.73 26.85
C ARG A 628 16.60 2.09 27.86
N ASN A 629 17.70 1.34 27.89
CA ASN A 629 18.92 1.64 28.66
C ASN A 629 20.00 2.23 27.74
N SER A 630 19.58 3.04 26.76
CA SER A 630 20.47 3.76 25.86
C SER A 630 20.64 5.22 26.25
N ILE A 631 21.65 5.85 25.68
CA ILE A 631 21.90 7.28 25.77
C ILE A 631 22.15 7.81 24.36
N ILE A 632 21.43 8.86 23.96
CA ILE A 632 21.60 9.47 22.64
C ILE A 632 22.70 10.52 22.74
N VAL A 633 23.75 10.35 21.94
CA VAL A 633 24.96 11.16 22.02
C VAL A 633 25.09 12.05 20.79
N SER A 634 25.31 13.35 21.01
CA SER A 634 25.64 14.28 19.94
C SER A 634 27.16 14.47 19.83
N PRO A 635 27.76 14.30 18.65
CA PRO A 635 29.21 14.40 18.47
C PRO A 635 29.74 15.85 18.43
N ASP A 636 28.85 16.85 18.42
CA ASP A 636 29.16 18.27 18.54
C ASP A 636 27.95 19.09 19.02
N ALA A 637 28.19 20.36 19.34
CA ALA A 637 27.15 21.26 19.85
C ALA A 637 26.08 21.65 18.81
N GLY A 638 26.38 21.55 17.51
CA GLY A 638 25.45 21.86 16.43
C GLY A 638 24.33 20.83 16.33
N GLY A 639 24.66 19.56 16.54
CA GLY A 639 23.70 18.44 16.53
C GLY A 639 22.82 18.33 17.78
N ALA A 640 23.15 19.04 18.88
CA ALA A 640 22.54 18.84 20.19
C ALA A 640 21.01 18.90 20.17
N LYS A 641 20.40 19.89 19.49
CA LYS A 641 18.94 20.03 19.40
C LYS A 641 18.25 18.80 18.81
N ARG A 642 18.84 18.20 17.77
CA ARG A 642 18.28 17.01 17.11
C ARG A 642 18.37 15.79 18.01
N THR A 643 19.55 15.60 18.60
CA THR A 643 19.82 14.50 19.53
C THR A 643 18.91 14.58 20.76
N THR A 644 18.67 15.78 21.30
CA THR A 644 17.72 16.00 22.41
C THR A 644 16.28 15.66 22.01
N ALA A 645 15.82 16.08 20.82
CA ALA A 645 14.47 15.74 20.35
C ALA A 645 14.25 14.23 20.23
N ILE A 646 15.25 13.49 19.75
CA ILE A 646 15.22 12.02 19.69
C ILE A 646 15.22 11.40 21.09
N ALA A 647 16.07 11.90 21.99
CA ALA A 647 16.15 11.42 23.38
C ALA A 647 14.83 11.62 24.13
N ASP A 648 14.20 12.79 24.00
CA ASP A 648 12.92 13.12 24.61
C ASP A 648 11.80 12.19 24.13
N LYS A 649 11.74 11.91 22.81
CA LYS A 649 10.74 11.00 22.21
C LYS A 649 10.95 9.53 22.56
N LEU A 650 12.19 9.14 22.86
CA LEU A 650 12.51 7.80 23.33
C LEU A 650 12.36 7.68 24.86
N GLY A 651 12.33 8.80 25.59
CA GLY A 651 12.35 8.81 27.05
C GLY A 651 13.68 8.33 27.62
N VAL A 652 14.80 8.63 26.95
CA VAL A 652 16.15 8.21 27.33
C VAL A 652 17.05 9.41 27.60
N GLU A 653 18.22 9.18 28.18
CA GLU A 653 19.18 10.24 28.48
C GLU A 653 19.88 10.78 27.21
N PHE A 654 20.41 12.00 27.34
CA PHE A 654 21.17 12.70 26.30
C PHE A 654 22.60 12.97 26.78
N ALA A 655 23.58 12.80 25.88
CA ALA A 655 24.95 13.25 26.10
C ALA A 655 25.47 14.10 24.94
N LEU A 656 26.45 14.95 25.25
CA LEU A 656 27.10 15.85 24.29
C LEU A 656 28.61 15.72 24.38
N ILE A 657 29.27 15.59 23.22
CA ILE A 657 30.73 15.67 23.15
C ILE A 657 31.14 17.08 22.73
N HIS A 658 31.86 17.78 23.59
CA HIS A 658 32.39 19.10 23.29
C HIS A 658 33.82 19.00 22.74
N ARG A 659 34.05 19.64 21.58
CA ARG A 659 35.36 19.71 20.94
C ARG A 659 36.05 21.03 21.25
N LYS A 660 37.37 20.94 21.45
CA LYS A 660 38.23 22.12 21.55
C LYS A 660 39.37 21.98 20.53
N ARG A 661 39.71 23.09 19.88
CA ARG A 661 40.85 23.16 18.95
C ARG A 661 42.09 23.63 19.70
N ASP A 662 43.18 22.89 19.56
CA ASP A 662 44.47 23.30 20.12
C ASP A 662 45.13 24.35 19.20
N GLY A 663 44.74 25.62 19.36
CA GLY A 663 45.38 26.77 18.70
C GLY A 663 44.53 27.50 17.66
N LYS A 664 45.09 28.58 17.08
CA LYS A 664 44.41 29.49 16.13
C LYS A 664 44.58 29.14 14.64
N ALA A 665 45.29 28.05 14.32
CA ALA A 665 45.54 27.64 12.93
C ALA A 665 44.44 26.68 12.43
N ASP A 666 43.96 26.85 11.19
CA ASP A 666 42.88 26.05 10.59
C ASP A 666 43.22 24.54 10.46
N ASN A 667 44.50 24.14 10.60
CA ASN A 667 44.99 22.76 10.50
C ASN A 667 45.42 22.14 11.86
N ALA A 668 45.09 22.76 13.00
CA ALA A 668 45.44 22.20 14.31
C ALA A 668 44.64 20.91 14.62
N PRO A 669 45.25 19.91 15.28
CA PRO A 669 44.55 18.69 15.67
C PRO A 669 43.38 19.00 16.63
N GLU A 670 42.18 18.51 16.29
CA GLU A 670 41.01 18.60 17.17
C GLU A 670 41.07 17.49 18.24
N ARG A 671 40.83 17.83 19.51
CA ARG A 671 40.64 16.86 20.60
C ARG A 671 39.23 16.98 21.18
N MET A 672 38.58 15.84 21.43
CA MET A 672 37.35 15.78 22.24
C MET A 672 37.79 15.86 23.70
N GLU A 673 37.44 16.93 24.42
CA GLU A 673 37.98 17.17 25.77
C GLU A 673 36.94 16.83 26.86
N ILE A 674 35.64 17.07 26.59
CA ILE A 674 34.58 16.96 27.61
C ILE A 674 33.36 16.23 27.04
N LEU A 675 33.05 15.06 27.61
CA LEU A 675 31.77 14.38 27.47
C LEU A 675 30.85 14.85 28.60
N VAL A 676 29.71 15.45 28.25
CA VAL A 676 28.67 15.86 29.19
C VAL A 676 27.55 14.82 29.14
N GLY A 677 27.41 14.02 30.20
CA GLY A 677 26.48 12.89 30.30
C GLY A 677 27.19 11.62 30.79
N ASP A 678 26.46 10.72 31.47
CA ASP A 678 27.02 9.44 31.93
C ASP A 678 26.69 8.32 30.95
N VAL A 679 27.71 7.86 30.24
CA VAL A 679 27.60 6.82 29.20
C VAL A 679 28.05 5.45 29.70
N LYS A 680 28.52 5.33 30.94
CA LYS A 680 29.13 4.10 31.45
C LYS A 680 28.09 2.97 31.53
N ASP A 681 28.44 1.80 31.01
CA ASP A 681 27.60 0.60 30.98
C ASP A 681 26.25 0.77 30.24
N LYS A 682 26.08 1.87 29.49
CA LYS A 682 24.89 2.17 28.69
C LYS A 682 25.14 1.94 27.21
N VAL A 683 24.04 1.72 26.47
CA VAL A 683 24.05 1.63 25.02
C VAL A 683 24.19 3.04 24.42
N ALA A 684 25.37 3.41 23.91
CA ALA A 684 25.58 4.74 23.35
C ALA A 684 25.19 4.78 21.86
N ILE A 685 24.22 5.63 21.54
CA ILE A 685 23.69 5.84 20.18
C ILE A 685 24.12 7.21 19.71
N LEU A 686 25.11 7.28 18.83
CA LEU A 686 25.55 8.55 18.26
C LEU A 686 24.58 8.99 17.17
N VAL A 687 24.11 10.23 17.22
CA VAL A 687 23.26 10.82 16.19
C VAL A 687 23.92 12.06 15.60
N ASP A 688 24.18 12.01 14.29
CA ASP A 688 24.80 13.10 13.55
C ASP A 688 23.90 13.62 12.42
N ASP A 689 24.22 14.80 11.90
CA ASP A 689 23.53 15.37 10.75
C ASP A 689 23.97 14.73 9.43
N MET A 690 25.27 14.57 9.21
CA MET A 690 25.85 13.98 8.01
C MET A 690 27.24 13.46 8.28
N ILE A 691 27.64 12.43 7.53
CA ILE A 691 29.00 11.87 7.62
C ILE A 691 29.71 12.11 6.30
N ASP A 692 30.83 12.82 6.36
CA ASP A 692 31.61 13.18 5.17
C ASP A 692 33.04 12.64 5.19
N THR A 693 33.87 13.09 6.13
CA THR A 693 35.27 12.63 6.29
C THR A 693 35.45 11.52 7.33
N GLY A 694 34.40 11.22 8.11
CA GLY A 694 34.44 10.20 9.17
C GLY A 694 35.31 10.54 10.39
N LYS A 695 36.06 11.65 10.40
CA LYS A 695 36.94 12.04 11.52
C LYS A 695 36.17 12.27 12.82
N THR A 696 35.07 13.00 12.73
CA THR A 696 34.09 13.23 13.80
C THR A 696 33.65 11.92 14.45
N LEU A 697 33.17 10.99 13.60
CA LEU A 697 32.68 9.68 14.00
C LEU A 697 33.76 8.86 14.70
N THR A 698 34.93 8.73 14.08
CA THR A 698 36.08 7.98 14.60
C THR A 698 36.46 8.45 15.99
N LEU A 699 36.55 9.77 16.19
CA LEU A 699 36.95 10.35 17.46
C LEU A 699 35.85 10.15 18.52
N ALA A 700 34.58 10.37 18.16
CA ALA A 700 33.45 10.18 19.07
C ALA A 700 33.30 8.72 19.53
N ALA A 701 33.39 7.76 18.60
CA ALA A 701 33.29 6.34 18.90
C ALA A 701 34.39 5.86 19.84
N LYS A 702 35.64 6.30 19.60
CA LYS A 702 36.78 5.98 20.49
C LYS A 702 36.61 6.58 21.88
N THR A 703 36.22 7.85 21.98
CA THR A 703 35.99 8.51 23.27
C THR A 703 34.88 7.83 24.08
N LEU A 704 33.78 7.40 23.44
CA LEU A 704 32.71 6.69 24.12
C LEU A 704 33.17 5.32 24.65
N HIS A 705 33.94 4.60 23.84
CA HIS A 705 34.50 3.30 24.25
C HIS A 705 35.48 3.45 25.43
N GLU A 706 36.38 4.44 25.40
CA GLU A 706 37.30 4.75 26.51
C GLU A 706 36.57 5.13 27.80
N LYS A 707 35.37 5.70 27.71
CA LYS A 707 34.51 6.07 28.84
C LYS A 707 33.62 4.93 29.35
N GLY A 708 33.74 3.73 28.78
CA GLY A 708 33.03 2.53 29.23
C GLY A 708 31.60 2.39 28.68
N ALA A 709 31.28 3.07 27.57
CA ALA A 709 30.00 2.86 26.89
C ALA A 709 29.98 1.52 26.14
N ARG A 710 28.83 0.85 26.14
CA ARG A 710 28.55 -0.24 25.19
C ARG A 710 28.11 0.42 23.89
N THR A 711 29.03 0.61 22.95
CA THR A 711 28.73 1.29 21.69
C THR A 711 27.91 0.37 20.79
N SER A 712 26.68 0.73 20.42
CA SER A 712 25.82 -0.09 19.56
C SER A 712 25.69 0.45 18.14
N ALA A 713 25.41 1.73 17.96
CA ALA A 713 25.11 2.25 16.63
C ALA A 713 25.46 3.73 16.46
N HIS A 714 25.84 4.10 15.24
CA HIS A 714 25.94 5.48 14.80
C HIS A 714 24.91 5.74 13.71
N LEU A 715 24.00 6.70 13.94
CA LEU A 715 22.93 7.06 13.02
C LEU A 715 23.22 8.43 12.40
N ALA A 716 23.28 8.49 11.08
CA ALA A 716 23.35 9.75 10.33
C ALA A 716 22.00 10.08 9.70
N SER A 717 21.50 11.27 10.03
CA SER A 717 20.17 11.77 9.62
C SER A 717 20.12 12.07 8.12
N ASN A 718 21.17 12.72 7.63
CA ASN A 718 21.38 13.10 6.25
C ASN A 718 22.61 12.36 5.69
N PRO A 719 22.85 12.37 4.36
CA PRO A 719 23.57 11.29 3.72
C PRO A 719 24.95 11.07 4.31
N GLY A 720 25.30 9.78 4.46
CA GLY A 720 26.68 9.37 4.55
C GLY A 720 27.35 9.64 3.21
N LEU A 721 27.66 10.92 2.92
CA LEU A 721 28.40 11.37 1.74
C LEU A 721 29.68 10.55 1.61
N LEU A 722 30.34 10.27 2.75
CA LEU A 722 31.49 9.38 2.87
C LEU A 722 32.58 9.66 1.80
N SER A 723 32.64 10.90 1.32
CA SER A 723 33.31 11.28 0.08
C SER A 723 34.83 11.13 0.14
N GLU A 724 35.39 11.33 1.34
CA GLU A 724 36.81 11.15 1.66
C GLU A 724 37.00 10.13 2.80
N THR A 725 35.95 9.40 3.17
CA THR A 725 36.02 8.49 4.31
C THR A 725 36.66 7.17 3.90
N ASN A 726 37.74 6.79 4.58
CA ASN A 726 38.27 5.46 4.44
C ASN A 726 37.35 4.46 5.18
N LEU A 727 36.50 3.77 4.42
CA LEU A 727 35.51 2.82 4.94
C LEU A 727 36.15 1.68 5.75
N SER A 728 37.40 1.30 5.45
CA SER A 728 38.14 0.33 6.26
C SER A 728 38.40 0.82 7.69
N LEU A 729 38.62 2.13 7.89
CA LEU A 729 38.77 2.70 9.23
C LEU A 729 37.46 2.65 10.02
N ILE A 730 36.31 2.68 9.35
CA ILE A 730 34.99 2.55 10.00
C ILE A 730 34.74 1.11 10.43
N ASP A 731 35.10 0.12 9.60
CA ASP A 731 34.96 -1.28 9.97
C ASP A 731 35.81 -1.62 11.22
N ASP A 732 36.95 -0.95 11.40
CA ASP A 732 37.80 -1.08 12.60
C ASP A 732 37.29 -0.31 13.84
N LEU A 733 36.27 0.55 13.70
CA LEU A 733 35.75 1.30 14.85
C LEU A 733 34.99 0.39 15.83
N PRO A 734 35.00 0.75 17.13
CA PRO A 734 34.19 0.09 18.15
C PRO A 734 32.72 0.54 18.03
N ILE A 735 32.10 0.30 16.87
CA ILE A 735 30.67 0.45 16.60
C ILE A 735 30.16 -0.87 16.03
N GLU A 736 28.92 -1.27 16.35
CA GLU A 736 28.31 -2.47 15.75
C GLU A 736 27.73 -2.15 14.38
N GLN A 737 27.03 -1.02 14.26
CA GLN A 737 26.37 -0.63 13.00
C GLN A 737 26.51 0.87 12.69
N LEU A 738 26.72 1.17 11.41
CA LEU A 738 26.65 2.51 10.84
C LEU A 738 25.37 2.63 10.01
N VAL A 739 24.46 3.50 10.43
CA VAL A 739 23.12 3.61 9.86
C VAL A 739 22.98 4.93 9.10
N VAL A 740 22.68 4.84 7.81
CA VAL A 740 22.49 5.99 6.91
C VAL A 740 21.18 5.85 6.14
N THR A 741 20.71 6.92 5.49
CA THR A 741 19.57 6.86 4.58
C THR A 741 20.00 6.63 3.13
N ASN A 742 19.10 6.10 2.28
CA ASN A 742 19.27 6.07 0.82
C ASN A 742 18.88 7.42 0.17
N THR A 743 19.05 8.55 0.88
CA THR A 743 18.96 9.89 0.28
C THR A 743 20.01 10.07 -0.83
N ILE A 744 21.08 9.27 -0.80
CA ILE A 744 22.08 9.13 -1.85
C ILE A 744 22.32 7.64 -2.15
N PRO A 745 22.85 7.27 -3.32
CA PRO A 745 23.17 5.87 -3.61
C PRO A 745 24.22 5.32 -2.66
N GLN A 746 23.88 4.26 -1.92
CA GLN A 746 24.77 3.63 -0.94
C GLN A 746 25.37 2.29 -1.40
N THR A 747 25.06 1.83 -2.62
CA THR A 747 25.44 0.49 -3.12
C THR A 747 26.96 0.25 -3.07
N LYS A 748 27.77 1.25 -3.45
CA LYS A 748 29.24 1.17 -3.38
C LYS A 748 29.73 1.13 -1.93
N ASN A 749 29.21 2.01 -1.08
CA ASN A 749 29.61 2.10 0.33
C ASN A 749 29.26 0.83 1.09
N LYS A 750 28.09 0.23 0.81
CA LYS A 750 27.64 -1.02 1.41
C LYS A 750 28.52 -2.22 1.01
N SER A 751 29.07 -2.21 -0.19
CA SER A 751 30.02 -3.25 -0.61
C SER A 751 31.40 -3.14 0.06
N ALA A 752 31.75 -1.95 0.56
CA ALA A 752 33.06 -1.64 1.12
C ALA A 752 33.09 -1.53 2.65
N CYS A 753 31.92 -1.50 3.31
CA CYS A 753 31.77 -1.44 4.77
C CYS A 753 30.71 -2.45 5.18
N SER A 754 31.13 -3.49 5.88
CA SER A 754 30.25 -4.58 6.34
C SER A 754 29.23 -4.11 7.39
N LYS A 755 29.59 -3.08 8.16
CA LYS A 755 28.77 -2.50 9.23
C LYS A 755 27.70 -1.51 8.73
N LEU A 756 27.66 -1.19 7.42
CA LEU A 756 26.76 -0.18 6.87
C LEU A 756 25.33 -0.71 6.67
N THR A 757 24.38 -0.10 7.35
CA THR A 757 22.94 -0.32 7.20
C THR A 757 22.26 0.89 6.56
N VAL A 758 21.33 0.66 5.64
CA VAL A 758 20.65 1.72 4.88
C VAL A 758 19.16 1.72 5.16
N ILE A 759 18.62 2.87 5.59
CA ILE A 759 17.19 3.12 5.78
C ILE A 759 16.61 3.68 4.47
N ASP A 760 15.49 3.11 4.02
CA ASP A 760 14.79 3.54 2.80
C ASP A 760 13.84 4.72 3.06
N VAL A 761 14.10 5.87 2.42
CA VAL A 761 13.29 7.10 2.53
C VAL A 761 12.24 7.25 1.43
N SER A 762 12.25 6.38 0.41
CA SER A 762 11.26 6.40 -0.66
C SER A 762 9.78 6.37 -0.21
N PRO A 763 9.38 5.76 0.93
CA PRO A 763 7.99 5.80 1.38
C PRO A 763 7.53 7.20 1.77
N ILE A 764 8.39 7.94 2.48
CA ILE A 764 8.06 9.31 2.92
C ILE A 764 8.02 10.23 1.71
N ILE A 765 8.96 10.08 0.77
CA ILE A 765 8.97 10.87 -0.48
C ILE A 765 7.72 10.58 -1.32
N ALA A 766 7.38 9.30 -1.53
CA ALA A 766 6.20 8.90 -2.31
C ALA A 766 4.90 9.44 -1.69
N GLU A 767 4.71 9.28 -0.39
CA GLU A 767 3.52 9.78 0.28
C GLU A 767 3.45 11.31 0.29
N SER A 768 4.59 12.00 0.36
CA SER A 768 4.66 13.47 0.24
C SER A 768 4.25 13.94 -1.16
N ILE A 769 4.74 13.29 -2.21
CA ILE A 769 4.35 13.55 -3.61
C ILE A 769 2.85 13.35 -3.80
N ARG A 770 2.30 12.24 -3.28
CA ARG A 770 0.86 11.94 -3.36
C ARG A 770 0.03 13.04 -2.69
N ARG A 771 0.39 13.42 -1.46
CA ARG A 771 -0.31 14.47 -0.70
C ARG A 771 -0.23 15.81 -1.41
N MET A 772 0.94 16.20 -1.88
CA MET A 772 1.15 17.47 -2.57
C MET A 772 0.34 17.56 -3.86
N HIS A 773 0.30 16.47 -4.64
CA HIS A 773 -0.52 16.39 -5.85
C HIS A 773 -2.02 16.54 -5.54
N ASN A 774 -2.48 15.90 -4.45
CA ASN A 774 -3.88 15.94 -4.02
C ASN A 774 -4.27 17.19 -3.20
N GLY A 775 -3.32 18.09 -2.91
CA GLY A 775 -3.55 19.25 -2.04
C GLY A 775 -3.79 18.90 -0.56
N GLU A 776 -3.31 17.74 -0.12
CA GLU A 776 -3.40 17.27 1.27
C GLU A 776 -2.23 17.80 2.11
N SER A 777 -2.42 17.89 3.43
CA SER A 777 -1.37 18.37 4.33
C SER A 777 -0.26 17.34 4.55
N ILE A 778 0.99 17.77 4.37
CA ILE A 778 2.21 16.99 4.63
C ILE A 778 2.54 16.91 6.12
N SER A 779 2.10 17.87 6.94
CA SER A 779 2.38 17.89 8.39
C SER A 779 1.85 16.65 9.13
N LEU A 780 0.82 16.00 8.58
CA LEU A 780 0.26 14.74 9.07
C LEU A 780 1.24 13.55 9.00
N LEU A 781 2.31 13.65 8.22
CA LEU A 781 3.40 12.66 8.20
C LEU A 781 4.24 12.68 9.48
N PHE A 782 4.27 13.81 10.20
CA PHE A 782 5.23 14.07 11.27
C PHE A 782 4.58 14.48 12.60
N GLY A 783 3.24 14.48 12.67
CA GLY A 783 2.49 14.89 13.87
C GLY A 783 2.43 13.81 14.98
N PRO A 784 1.98 14.16 16.19
CA PRO A 784 1.83 13.23 17.33
C PRO A 784 0.94 12.02 17.05
N TRP A 785 0.15 12.06 15.97
CA TRP A 785 -0.79 11.01 15.57
C TRP A 785 -0.05 9.87 14.84
N ALA A 786 1.16 10.14 14.33
CA ALA A 786 2.10 9.10 13.93
C ALA A 786 2.63 8.31 15.14
N GLU A 787 2.57 8.91 16.35
CA GLU A 787 3.04 8.33 17.63
C GLU A 787 1.91 7.64 18.42
N SER A 788 0.63 8.01 18.25
CA SER A 788 -0.52 7.46 19.01
C SER A 788 -0.86 5.98 18.75
N GLY A 789 0.05 5.21 18.14
CA GLY A 789 0.01 3.76 18.06
C GLY A 789 0.79 3.04 19.16
N SER A 790 1.45 3.75 20.09
CA SER A 790 2.07 3.14 21.26
C SER A 790 1.03 2.87 22.34
N VAL A 791 0.56 1.62 22.40
CA VAL A 791 -0.19 1.04 23.52
C VAL A 791 0.61 1.24 24.81
N GLU A 792 -0.04 1.76 25.86
CA GLU A 792 0.38 1.60 27.25
C GLU A 792 0.53 0.10 27.53
N LEU A 793 1.77 -0.37 27.73
CA LEU A 793 2.07 -1.76 28.02
C LEU A 793 2.25 -1.94 29.53
N SER A 794 1.23 -2.55 30.15
CA SER A 794 1.38 -3.42 31.32
C SER A 794 1.69 -4.85 30.88
#